data_AF-E3MSS3-F1
#
_entry.id   AF-E3MSS3-F1
#
_cell.length_a   1.000
_cell.length_b   1.000
_cell.length_c   1.000
_cell.angle_alpha   90.00
_cell.angle_beta   90.00
_cell.angle_gamma   90.00
#
_symmetry.space_group_name_H-M   'P 1'
#
loop_
_entity.id
_entity.type
_entity.pdbx_description
1 polymer ?
#
loop_
_entity_poly.entity_id
_entity_poly.type
_entity_poly.pdbx_seq_one_letter_code
_entity_poly.pdbx_strand_id
1 'polypeptide(L)'
;MFYLFISSLNSGHDATTSLLLISGADKEAKNSYQQTPLQVAVESGQLGTCQTLVGKGAQIENPSDTKTVLHLAAIYGHDTIARYLIQQGATVDRRDEKGKTALDLACENGKKEVARVLLDTYEWRNLMIPHDVIPLDKHREPVMMERTTPFRTLLKKFPDLASLVMDKCVERSKEDDDLTLCIAYDFSYIDDTYMSRVANEDEEGEQLIGYKCPYDEDNFKLIKDAQAYSSNYDRIYKNHPLKLMANAEKLSLLSHPLSMALLKYKWNRLGRVMYYSALTIYLIFVISLTEFVRHTKAPYNVANGETYYDSSFFEENETCPQIQIVKPDVIWKRIVQILAICQIGIEVFQLYQRKFAYLTNWENWIDCFIYSTALLTVYDFTECSSTSGVRLNWQWLLAALCIFFGWINLLFMVRKMPRFGIFVVMFVDIVKTFFRFFPVFVLFIIAFSSSFYVILQNRPEFSTIFLSPLKTTVMMIGEFEFTGVFHGDETLHSEKMFGPAHNAVACALFFFFCIIMTILLMNLLVGLAVDDIKGVQEKAELKRLAMQVDLVLQIEASIHIFITRMKKYPTNRYATFPAGKLHKSGLAAWWTNFRKRFGLNASSDSDMDMQIEYENEITTELRSTLKMQFNQLENLQQNIDVMYEKQIRLEALILNLAKELKIKNINVEDVDH
;
A
#
# COMPACT_ATOMS: atom_id res chain seq x y z
N MET A 1 39.46 36.96 -30.88
CA MET A 1 38.08 36.67 -31.36
C MET A 1 37.45 35.52 -30.58
N PHE A 2 38.04 34.32 -30.53
CA PHE A 2 37.49 33.17 -29.80
C PHE A 2 37.22 33.43 -28.29
N TYR A 3 38.17 34.02 -27.55
CA TYR A 3 37.95 34.38 -26.13
C TYR A 3 36.81 35.39 -25.92
N LEU A 4 36.69 36.37 -26.82
CA LEU A 4 35.61 37.36 -26.78
C LEU A 4 34.26 36.69 -27.05
N PHE A 5 34.24 35.72 -27.97
CA PHE A 5 33.08 34.91 -28.30
C PHE A 5 32.62 34.07 -27.10
N ILE A 6 33.51 33.31 -26.46
CA ILE A 6 33.18 32.55 -25.23
C ILE A 6 32.70 33.46 -24.09
N SER A 7 33.33 34.63 -23.89
CA SER A 7 32.90 35.60 -22.87
C SER A 7 31.51 36.16 -23.14
N SER A 8 31.18 36.44 -24.41
CA SER A 8 29.86 36.93 -24.81
C SER A 8 28.75 35.90 -24.57
N LEU A 9 29.07 34.61 -24.66
CA LEU A 9 28.14 33.50 -24.39
C LEU A 9 27.86 33.38 -22.89
N ASN A 10 28.90 33.42 -22.06
CA ASN A 10 28.74 33.37 -20.60
C ASN A 10 27.91 34.53 -20.03
N SER A 11 28.03 35.70 -20.65
CA SER A 11 27.42 36.94 -20.15
C SER A 11 26.05 37.25 -20.77
N GLY A 12 25.57 36.45 -21.73
CA GLY A 12 24.26 36.65 -22.36
C GLY A 12 24.19 37.83 -23.34
N HIS A 13 25.29 38.19 -23.99
CA HIS A 13 25.34 39.36 -24.88
C HIS A 13 24.94 39.03 -26.32
N ASP A 14 23.65 38.78 -26.56
CA ASP A 14 23.05 38.33 -27.83
C ASP A 14 23.44 39.16 -29.07
N ALA A 15 23.55 40.48 -28.90
CA ALA A 15 23.93 41.39 -29.98
C ALA A 15 25.40 41.19 -30.37
N THR A 16 26.27 40.96 -29.38
CA THR A 16 27.71 40.75 -29.61
C THR A 16 27.99 39.36 -30.15
N THR A 17 27.27 38.33 -29.68
CA THR A 17 27.37 36.96 -30.22
C THR A 17 26.94 36.95 -31.70
N SER A 18 25.83 37.63 -32.02
CA SER A 18 25.34 37.77 -33.40
C SER A 18 26.36 38.48 -34.31
N LEU A 19 26.96 39.57 -33.84
CA LEU A 19 27.96 40.32 -34.60
C LEU A 19 29.25 39.50 -34.82
N LEU A 20 29.67 38.73 -33.83
CA LEU A 20 30.83 37.83 -33.92
C LEU A 20 30.58 36.67 -34.89
N LEU A 21 29.39 36.08 -34.88
CA LEU A 21 28.99 35.06 -35.84
C LEU A 21 28.97 35.60 -37.28
N ILE A 22 28.47 36.82 -37.49
CA ILE A 22 28.51 37.49 -38.80
C ILE A 22 29.95 37.78 -39.23
N SER A 23 30.83 38.06 -38.27
CA SER A 23 32.26 38.35 -38.51
C SER A 23 33.12 37.10 -38.75
N GLY A 24 32.51 35.91 -38.86
CA GLY A 24 33.20 34.66 -39.16
C GLY A 24 33.68 33.86 -37.94
N ALA A 25 33.12 34.12 -36.74
CA ALA A 25 33.37 33.24 -35.61
C ALA A 25 32.82 31.82 -35.88
N ASP A 26 33.67 30.81 -35.67
CA ASP A 26 33.27 29.42 -35.82
C ASP A 26 32.30 29.01 -34.71
N LYS A 27 31.09 28.66 -35.11
CA LYS A 27 29.97 28.28 -34.25
C LYS A 27 30.11 26.87 -33.64
N GLU A 28 31.03 26.05 -34.15
CA GLU A 28 31.33 24.70 -33.63
C GLU A 28 32.70 24.62 -32.95
N ALA A 29 33.41 25.73 -32.81
CA ALA A 29 34.75 25.73 -32.22
C ALA A 29 34.72 25.34 -30.75
N LYS A 30 35.37 24.20 -30.45
CA LYS A 30 35.43 23.63 -29.09
C LYS A 30 36.41 24.39 -28.20
N ASN A 31 36.02 24.64 -26.94
CA ASN A 31 36.89 25.24 -25.94
C ASN A 31 37.88 24.20 -25.34
N SER A 32 38.69 24.61 -24.35
CA SER A 32 39.64 23.74 -23.65
C SER A 32 39.01 22.55 -22.92
N TYR A 33 37.70 22.60 -22.67
CA TYR A 33 36.89 21.54 -22.07
C TYR A 33 36.13 20.73 -23.12
N GLN A 34 36.48 20.88 -24.40
CA GLN A 34 35.82 20.26 -25.56
C GLN A 34 34.34 20.65 -25.73
N GLN A 35 33.90 21.75 -25.12
CA GLN A 35 32.52 22.21 -25.20
C GLN A 35 32.29 23.09 -26.42
N THR A 36 31.16 22.93 -27.09
CA THR A 36 30.72 23.81 -28.17
C THR A 36 30.20 25.15 -27.62
N PRO A 37 30.18 26.22 -28.44
CA PRO A 37 29.60 27.51 -28.08
C PRO A 37 28.15 27.40 -27.56
N LEU A 38 27.35 26.51 -28.14
CA LEU A 38 25.98 26.24 -27.68
C LEU A 38 25.94 25.58 -26.30
N GLN A 39 26.86 24.66 -25.99
CA GLN A 39 26.96 24.05 -24.66
C GLN A 39 27.31 25.08 -23.58
N VAL A 40 28.21 26.02 -23.88
CA VAL A 40 28.58 27.12 -22.97
C VAL A 40 27.40 28.07 -22.73
N ALA A 41 26.63 28.39 -23.78
CA ALA A 41 25.43 29.20 -23.65
C ALA A 41 24.34 28.52 -22.78
N VAL A 42 24.21 27.19 -22.88
CA VAL A 42 23.26 26.44 -22.06
C VAL A 42 23.73 26.27 -20.63
N GLU A 43 25.03 26.05 -20.39
CA GLU A 43 25.61 26.01 -19.04
C GLU A 43 25.44 27.35 -18.29
N SER A 44 25.52 28.46 -19.02
CA SER A 44 25.31 29.81 -18.46
C SER A 44 23.84 30.22 -18.35
N GLY A 45 22.90 29.42 -18.88
CA GLY A 45 21.47 29.68 -18.77
C GLY A 45 20.94 30.79 -19.67
N GLN A 46 21.67 31.16 -20.73
CA GLN A 46 21.35 32.32 -21.56
C GLN A 46 20.50 31.95 -22.78
N LEU A 47 19.18 31.96 -22.61
CA LEU A 47 18.21 31.59 -23.66
C LEU A 47 18.37 32.40 -24.95
N GLY A 48 18.55 33.72 -24.86
CA GLY A 48 18.73 34.60 -26.02
C GLY A 48 19.92 34.18 -26.88
N THR A 49 21.08 33.98 -26.26
CA THR A 49 22.27 33.49 -26.96
C THR A 49 22.05 32.11 -27.58
N CYS A 50 21.35 31.19 -26.90
CA CYS A 50 21.01 29.88 -27.44
C CYS A 50 20.14 30.00 -28.70
N GLN A 51 19.13 30.88 -28.68
CA GLN A 51 18.27 31.15 -29.83
C GLN A 51 19.07 31.74 -31.01
N THR A 52 19.98 32.68 -30.73
CA THR A 52 20.84 33.26 -31.79
C THR A 52 21.76 32.22 -32.42
N LEU A 53 22.36 31.32 -31.62
CA LEU A 53 23.25 30.28 -32.11
C LEU A 53 22.50 29.23 -32.95
N VAL A 54 21.38 28.72 -32.46
CA VAL A 54 20.56 27.74 -33.18
C VAL A 54 19.96 28.36 -34.45
N GLY A 55 19.48 29.61 -34.38
CA GLY A 55 18.99 30.35 -35.54
C GLY A 55 20.05 30.63 -36.62
N LYS A 56 21.34 30.63 -36.27
CA LYS A 56 22.48 30.70 -37.21
C LYS A 56 22.99 29.31 -37.64
N GLY A 57 22.23 28.26 -37.32
CA GLY A 57 22.48 26.88 -37.71
C GLY A 57 23.61 26.22 -36.92
N ALA A 58 23.76 26.53 -35.63
CA ALA A 58 24.59 25.72 -34.73
C ALA A 58 23.99 24.31 -34.59
N GLN A 59 24.84 23.29 -34.54
CA GLN A 59 24.41 21.91 -34.39
C GLN A 59 23.90 21.67 -32.96
N ILE A 60 22.63 21.30 -32.85
CA ILE A 60 21.99 21.01 -31.55
C ILE A 60 22.57 19.72 -30.96
N GLU A 61 22.92 18.78 -31.83
CA GLU A 61 23.52 17.50 -31.45
C GLU A 61 24.72 17.17 -32.31
N ASN A 62 25.83 16.87 -31.63
CA ASN A 62 27.01 16.30 -32.25
C ASN A 62 27.16 14.85 -31.80
N PRO A 63 27.37 13.89 -32.72
CA PRO A 63 27.47 12.48 -32.38
C PRO A 63 28.70 12.16 -31.52
N SER A 64 29.73 13.01 -31.59
CA SER A 64 30.98 12.89 -30.82
C SER A 64 30.88 13.42 -29.39
N ASP A 65 29.77 14.08 -29.02
CA ASP A 65 29.64 14.69 -27.71
C ASP A 65 29.12 13.69 -26.68
N THR A 66 29.80 13.64 -25.54
CA THR A 66 29.52 12.72 -24.42
C THR A 66 28.25 13.11 -23.67
N LYS A 67 27.92 14.41 -23.63
CA LYS A 67 26.67 14.97 -23.10
C LYS A 67 26.06 15.91 -24.15
N THR A 68 24.79 15.67 -24.47
CA THR A 68 24.05 16.59 -25.33
C THR A 68 23.74 17.90 -24.61
N VAL A 69 23.38 18.92 -25.40
CA VAL A 69 22.95 20.22 -24.87
C VAL A 69 21.73 20.07 -23.93
N LEU A 70 20.84 19.10 -24.22
CA LEU A 70 19.69 18.79 -23.36
C LEU A 70 20.10 18.18 -22.00
N HIS A 71 21.16 17.34 -21.96
CA HIS A 71 21.72 16.85 -20.70
C HIS A 71 22.27 17.99 -19.84
N LEU A 72 22.94 18.98 -20.44
CA LEU A 72 23.44 20.15 -19.72
C LEU A 72 22.28 20.98 -19.17
N ALA A 73 21.25 21.25 -19.98
CA ALA A 73 20.06 21.95 -19.52
C ALA A 73 19.40 21.25 -18.31
N ALA A 74 19.37 19.92 -18.30
CA ALA A 74 18.88 19.10 -17.19
C ALA A 74 19.76 19.13 -15.94
N ILE A 75 21.09 19.22 -16.09
CA ILE A 75 22.03 19.33 -14.97
C ILE A 75 21.89 20.69 -14.28
N TYR A 76 21.92 21.77 -15.06
CA TYR A 76 21.90 23.13 -14.53
C TYR A 76 20.49 23.60 -14.14
N GLY A 77 19.46 23.03 -14.75
CA GLY A 77 18.06 23.29 -14.41
C GLY A 77 17.39 24.37 -15.24
N HIS A 78 17.79 24.54 -16.50
CA HIS A 78 17.25 25.58 -17.39
C HIS A 78 16.06 25.04 -18.19
N ASP A 79 14.85 25.13 -17.62
CA ASP A 79 13.61 24.58 -18.18
C ASP A 79 13.18 25.30 -19.47
N THR A 80 13.36 26.62 -19.55
CA THR A 80 13.04 27.41 -20.76
C THR A 80 13.94 27.04 -21.93
N ILE A 81 15.23 26.80 -21.67
CA ILE A 81 16.19 26.32 -22.66
C ILE A 81 15.84 24.89 -23.08
N ALA A 82 15.51 24.01 -22.13
CA ALA A 82 15.08 22.65 -22.44
C ALA A 82 13.83 22.64 -23.35
N ARG A 83 12.81 23.47 -23.07
CA ARG A 83 11.64 23.63 -23.94
C ARG A 83 12.03 24.06 -25.35
N TYR A 84 12.92 25.05 -25.46
CA TYR A 84 13.38 25.54 -26.75
C TYR A 84 14.15 24.46 -27.54
N LEU A 85 15.07 23.74 -26.90
CA LEU A 85 15.85 22.68 -27.55
C LEU A 85 14.95 21.56 -28.08
N ILE A 86 13.94 21.15 -27.30
CA ILE A 86 12.96 20.13 -27.71
C ILE A 86 12.14 20.63 -28.91
N GLN A 87 11.71 21.89 -28.92
CA GLN A 87 10.99 22.49 -30.07
C GLN A 87 11.84 22.53 -31.34
N GLN A 88 13.16 22.63 -31.21
CA GLN A 88 14.10 22.63 -32.33
C GLN A 88 14.53 21.21 -32.76
N GLY A 89 13.92 20.16 -32.21
CA GLY A 89 14.15 18.77 -32.62
C GLY A 89 15.29 18.06 -31.88
N ALA A 90 15.66 18.50 -30.67
CA ALA A 90 16.59 17.74 -29.83
C ALA A 90 16.01 16.36 -29.46
N THR A 91 16.82 15.31 -29.58
CA THR A 91 16.44 13.94 -29.20
C THR A 91 16.37 13.84 -27.68
N VAL A 92 15.21 13.44 -27.16
CA VAL A 92 14.97 13.40 -25.71
C VAL A 92 15.53 12.14 -25.05
N ASP A 93 15.60 11.04 -25.80
CA ASP A 93 15.95 9.69 -25.33
C ASP A 93 17.45 9.38 -25.42
N ARG A 94 18.26 10.31 -25.95
CA ARG A 94 19.71 10.16 -26.04
C ARG A 94 20.32 9.98 -24.65
N ARG A 95 21.27 9.07 -24.56
CA ARG A 95 21.94 8.68 -23.30
C ARG A 95 23.38 9.19 -23.27
N ASP A 96 23.86 9.54 -22.07
CA ASP A 96 25.27 9.84 -21.82
C ASP A 96 26.13 8.57 -21.73
N GLU A 97 27.45 8.73 -21.54
CA GLU A 97 28.40 7.60 -21.38
C GLU A 97 28.06 6.65 -20.22
N LYS A 98 27.25 7.10 -19.26
CA LYS A 98 26.78 6.31 -18.11
C LYS A 98 25.42 5.68 -18.37
N GLY A 99 24.89 5.79 -19.58
CA GLY A 99 23.57 5.27 -19.97
C GLY A 99 22.40 6.08 -19.42
N LYS A 100 22.62 7.29 -18.90
CA LYS A 100 21.59 8.15 -18.30
C LYS A 100 20.96 9.06 -19.33
N THR A 101 19.66 9.24 -19.24
CA THR A 101 18.91 10.22 -20.05
C THR A 101 18.96 11.61 -19.42
N ALA A 102 18.55 12.64 -20.17
CA ALA A 102 18.36 13.98 -19.62
C ALA A 102 17.39 13.99 -18.41
N LEU A 103 16.39 13.11 -18.40
CA LEU A 103 15.45 12.99 -17.28
C LEU A 103 16.11 12.42 -16.02
N ASP A 104 16.96 11.41 -16.17
CA ASP A 104 17.70 10.83 -15.04
C ASP A 104 18.61 11.88 -14.39
N LEU A 105 19.31 12.68 -15.20
CA LEU A 105 20.15 13.77 -14.71
C LEU A 105 19.33 14.88 -14.03
N ALA A 106 18.14 15.21 -14.55
CA ALA A 106 17.24 16.15 -13.89
C ALA A 106 16.79 15.62 -12.51
N CYS A 107 16.51 14.32 -12.39
CA CYS A 107 16.12 13.68 -11.14
C CYS A 107 17.27 13.61 -10.12
N GLU A 108 18.49 13.32 -10.57
CA GLU A 108 19.67 13.28 -9.72
C GLU A 108 20.02 14.66 -9.15
N ASN A 109 19.91 15.70 -9.98
CA ASN A 109 20.23 17.09 -9.62
C ASN A 109 19.04 17.87 -9.01
N GLY A 110 17.88 17.23 -8.81
CA GLY A 110 16.73 17.86 -8.16
C GLY A 110 16.00 18.91 -9.02
N LYS A 111 16.14 18.87 -10.35
CA LYS A 111 15.57 19.85 -11.28
C LYS A 111 14.15 19.48 -11.75
N LYS A 112 13.17 19.71 -10.88
CA LYS A 112 11.75 19.34 -11.10
C LYS A 112 11.14 19.92 -12.39
N GLU A 113 11.35 21.20 -12.68
CA GLU A 113 10.71 21.85 -13.83
C GLU A 113 11.25 21.34 -15.17
N VAL A 114 12.56 21.04 -15.27
CA VAL A 114 13.12 20.40 -16.47
C VAL A 114 12.55 19.00 -16.65
N ALA A 115 12.42 18.23 -15.57
CA ALA A 115 11.79 16.91 -15.62
C ALA A 115 10.32 16.98 -16.08
N ARG A 116 9.56 18.00 -15.65
CA ARG A 116 8.20 18.25 -16.14
C ARG A 116 8.19 18.52 -17.65
N VAL A 117 9.05 19.42 -18.13
CA VAL A 117 9.18 19.74 -19.56
C VAL A 117 9.47 18.50 -20.40
N LEU A 118 10.40 17.66 -19.94
CA LEU A 118 10.75 16.41 -20.62
C LEU A 118 9.57 15.43 -20.64
N LEU A 119 8.82 15.33 -19.55
CA LEU A 119 7.65 14.46 -19.47
C LEU A 119 6.47 14.96 -20.29
N ASP A 120 6.35 16.27 -20.55
CA ASP A 120 5.27 16.87 -21.38
C ASP A 120 5.44 16.60 -22.88
N THR A 121 6.59 16.09 -23.31
CA THR A 121 6.85 15.74 -24.71
C THR A 121 6.00 14.57 -25.21
N TYR A 122 5.85 14.44 -26.53
CA TYR A 122 5.14 13.32 -27.15
C TYR A 122 5.95 12.01 -27.05
N GLU A 123 7.27 12.10 -26.99
CA GLU A 123 8.23 10.98 -26.87
C GLU A 123 8.50 10.55 -25.41
N TRP A 124 7.73 11.03 -24.44
CA TRP A 124 7.94 10.75 -23.01
C TRP A 124 8.04 9.26 -22.66
N ARG A 125 7.41 8.37 -23.46
CA ARG A 125 7.49 6.91 -23.28
C ARG A 125 8.92 6.39 -23.44
N ASN A 126 9.71 6.98 -24.33
CA ASN A 126 11.10 6.58 -24.57
C ASN A 126 12.00 6.93 -23.37
N LEU A 127 11.69 8.02 -22.67
CA LEU A 127 12.37 8.42 -21.43
C LEU A 127 12.11 7.43 -20.28
N MET A 128 10.98 6.72 -20.30
CA MET A 128 10.59 5.76 -19.27
C MET A 128 11.16 4.36 -19.48
N ILE A 129 11.87 4.11 -20.60
CA ILE A 129 12.48 2.81 -20.89
C ILE A 129 13.71 2.63 -20.00
N PRO A 130 13.74 1.60 -19.12
CA PRO A 130 14.90 1.33 -18.31
C PRO A 130 15.99 0.65 -19.16
N HIS A 131 17.26 0.99 -18.93
CA HIS A 131 18.41 0.41 -19.64
C HIS A 131 19.24 -0.49 -18.69
N ASP A 132 18.58 -1.08 -17.70
CA ASP A 132 19.24 -2.01 -16.80
C ASP A 132 19.51 -3.34 -17.49
N VAL A 133 20.74 -3.82 -17.30
CA VAL A 133 21.20 -5.13 -17.77
C VAL A 133 21.63 -5.91 -16.54
N ILE A 134 21.02 -7.07 -16.33
CA ILE A 134 21.33 -7.96 -15.21
C ILE A 134 21.94 -9.23 -15.77
N PRO A 135 23.23 -9.53 -15.51
CA PRO A 135 23.83 -10.77 -15.95
C PRO A 135 23.21 -11.96 -15.21
N LEU A 136 23.10 -13.10 -15.90
CA LEU A 136 22.71 -14.36 -15.28
C LEU A 136 23.96 -15.15 -14.87
N ASP A 137 23.87 -15.85 -13.73
CA ASP A 137 24.90 -16.77 -13.31
C ASP A 137 24.87 -18.09 -14.11
N LYS A 138 25.80 -19.01 -13.80
CA LYS A 138 25.88 -20.34 -14.44
C LYS A 138 24.62 -21.19 -14.25
N HIS A 139 23.80 -20.88 -13.24
CA HIS A 139 22.53 -21.55 -12.94
C HIS A 139 21.32 -20.83 -13.55
N ARG A 140 21.54 -19.79 -14.37
CA ARG A 140 20.50 -18.96 -14.98
C ARG A 140 19.67 -18.18 -13.94
N GLU A 141 20.30 -17.86 -12.81
CA GLU A 141 19.75 -16.97 -11.80
C GLU A 141 20.29 -15.55 -11.97
N PRO A 142 19.45 -14.51 -11.75
CA PRO A 142 19.90 -13.13 -11.82
C PRO A 142 20.96 -12.84 -10.76
N VAL A 143 22.11 -12.32 -11.18
CA VAL A 143 23.14 -11.85 -10.25
C VAL A 143 22.57 -10.73 -9.39
N MET A 144 22.97 -10.71 -8.11
CA MET A 144 22.41 -9.80 -7.12
C MET A 144 22.73 -8.33 -7.45
N MET A 145 21.75 -7.63 -8.04
CA MET A 145 21.79 -6.18 -8.28
C MET A 145 20.45 -5.52 -7.92
N GLU A 146 20.50 -4.26 -7.49
CA GLU A 146 19.29 -3.47 -7.24
C GLU A 146 18.80 -2.82 -8.54
N ARG A 147 17.61 -3.24 -8.99
CA ARG A 147 16.95 -2.65 -10.16
C ARG A 147 16.46 -1.23 -9.86
N THR A 148 16.94 -0.26 -10.61
CA THR A 148 16.48 1.13 -10.62
C THR A 148 15.89 1.49 -11.98
N THR A 149 14.59 1.80 -12.03
CA THR A 149 13.90 2.25 -13.25
C THR A 149 13.66 3.76 -13.18
N PRO A 150 13.54 4.47 -14.33
CA PRO A 150 13.25 5.91 -14.34
C PRO A 150 12.01 6.27 -13.53
N PHE A 151 10.96 5.44 -13.62
CA PHE A 151 9.73 5.61 -12.84
C PHE A 151 9.96 5.47 -11.32
N ARG A 152 10.76 4.49 -10.86
CA ARG A 152 11.12 4.38 -9.43
C ARG A 152 11.94 5.57 -8.94
N THR A 153 12.82 6.10 -9.77
CA THR A 153 13.58 7.31 -9.47
C THR A 153 12.64 8.51 -9.34
N LEU A 154 11.68 8.68 -10.26
CA LEU A 154 10.64 9.70 -10.18
C LEU A 154 9.80 9.55 -8.90
N LEU A 155 9.37 8.34 -8.55
CA LEU A 155 8.60 8.11 -7.31
C LEU A 155 9.36 8.57 -6.06
N LYS A 156 10.66 8.33 -6.00
CA LYS A 156 11.50 8.71 -4.86
C LYS A 156 11.81 10.21 -4.83
N LYS A 157 12.02 10.84 -5.99
CA LYS A 157 12.48 12.24 -6.11
C LYS A 157 11.34 13.24 -6.29
N PHE A 158 10.39 12.95 -7.18
CA PHE A 158 9.30 13.84 -7.60
C PHE A 158 7.95 13.09 -7.69
N PRO A 159 7.26 12.88 -6.56
CA PRO A 159 5.99 12.16 -6.55
C PRO A 159 4.91 12.82 -7.43
N ASP A 160 4.87 14.16 -7.51
CA ASP A 160 3.90 14.88 -8.34
C ASP A 160 4.09 14.65 -9.85
N LEU A 161 5.32 14.37 -10.28
CA LEU A 161 5.60 14.04 -11.68
C LEU A 161 5.30 12.57 -11.95
N ALA A 162 5.46 11.70 -10.94
CA ALA A 162 5.04 10.31 -11.05
C ALA A 162 3.52 10.21 -11.24
N SER A 163 2.70 11.03 -10.56
CA SER A 163 1.25 11.06 -10.81
C SER A 163 0.92 11.49 -12.24
N LEU A 164 1.62 12.48 -12.80
CA LEU A 164 1.44 12.88 -14.20
C LEU A 164 1.75 11.74 -15.18
N VAL A 165 2.81 10.96 -14.92
CA VAL A 165 3.12 9.76 -15.71
C VAL A 165 2.00 8.72 -15.57
N MET A 166 1.48 8.53 -14.36
CA MET A 166 0.36 7.61 -14.11
C MET A 166 -0.92 8.06 -14.82
N ASP A 167 -1.21 9.36 -14.90
CA ASP A 167 -2.34 9.92 -15.65
C ASP A 167 -2.23 9.59 -17.15
N LYS A 168 -1.02 9.74 -17.72
CA LYS A 168 -0.75 9.41 -19.13
C LYS A 168 -0.86 7.91 -19.45
N CYS A 169 -0.84 7.05 -18.44
CA CYS A 169 -1.04 5.61 -18.58
C CYS A 169 -2.51 5.19 -18.50
N VAL A 170 -3.43 6.14 -18.30
CA VAL A 170 -4.89 5.90 -18.31
C VAL A 170 -5.48 6.43 -19.61
N GLU A 171 -5.89 5.52 -20.48
CA GLU A 171 -6.54 5.85 -21.75
C GLU A 171 -8.07 5.75 -21.60
N ARG A 172 -8.78 6.83 -21.91
CA ARG A 172 -10.25 6.86 -21.94
C ARG A 172 -10.72 6.87 -23.40
N SER A 173 -11.67 6.01 -23.76
CA SER A 173 -12.30 6.05 -25.08
C SER A 173 -12.93 7.44 -25.32
N LYS A 174 -12.77 7.96 -26.54
CA LYS A 174 -13.24 9.30 -26.94
C LYS A 174 -14.65 9.29 -27.57
N GLU A 175 -15.26 8.13 -27.76
CA GLU A 175 -16.56 8.04 -28.44
C GLU A 175 -17.71 8.40 -27.48
N ASP A 176 -18.52 9.39 -27.90
CA ASP A 176 -19.68 9.95 -27.19
C ASP A 176 -20.92 9.02 -27.17
N ASP A 177 -20.81 7.79 -27.69
CA ASP A 177 -21.89 6.80 -27.61
C ASP A 177 -21.87 6.11 -26.24
N ASP A 178 -22.80 6.52 -25.37
CA ASP A 178 -22.99 6.15 -23.95
C ASP A 178 -22.96 4.64 -23.61
N LEU A 179 -22.92 3.74 -24.59
CA LEU A 179 -23.04 2.29 -24.40
C LEU A 179 -21.70 1.55 -24.31
N THR A 180 -20.56 2.14 -24.69
CA THR A 180 -19.24 1.46 -24.66
C THR A 180 -18.08 2.34 -24.19
N LEU A 181 -18.28 3.16 -23.15
CA LEU A 181 -17.16 3.82 -22.49
C LEU A 181 -16.19 2.76 -21.93
N CYS A 182 -14.97 2.70 -22.47
CA CYS A 182 -13.91 1.84 -21.96
C CYS A 182 -12.76 2.68 -21.40
N ILE A 183 -12.25 2.25 -20.26
CA ILE A 183 -11.04 2.83 -19.65
C ILE A 183 -9.98 1.75 -19.68
N ALA A 184 -8.87 2.00 -20.38
CA ALA A 184 -7.73 1.11 -20.47
C ALA A 184 -6.59 1.64 -19.58
N TYR A 185 -6.05 0.74 -18.77
CA TYR A 185 -4.97 0.98 -17.83
C TYR A 185 -3.70 0.28 -18.30
N ASP A 186 -2.60 1.02 -18.43
CA ASP A 186 -1.26 0.50 -18.72
C ASP A 186 -0.43 0.41 -17.43
N PHE A 187 -0.14 -0.82 -17.00
CA PHE A 187 0.60 -1.15 -15.79
C PHE A 187 2.10 -1.32 -16.02
N SER A 188 2.60 -1.15 -17.24
CA SER A 188 3.98 -1.47 -17.63
C SER A 188 5.04 -0.88 -16.71
N TYR A 189 4.82 0.34 -16.20
CA TYR A 189 5.77 1.06 -15.35
C TYR A 189 5.59 0.81 -13.83
N ILE A 190 4.38 0.45 -13.39
CA ILE A 190 4.08 0.19 -11.97
C ILE A 190 4.35 -1.26 -11.59
N ASP A 191 4.17 -2.19 -12.53
CA ASP A 191 4.46 -3.63 -12.35
C ASP A 191 5.66 -4.05 -13.21
N ASP A 192 6.84 -3.60 -12.80
CA ASP A 192 8.13 -3.84 -13.43
C ASP A 192 8.84 -5.09 -12.86
N THR A 193 8.07 -6.14 -12.57
CA THR A 193 8.59 -7.36 -11.94
C THR A 193 9.41 -8.23 -12.92
N TYR A 194 9.03 -8.24 -14.20
CA TYR A 194 9.60 -9.13 -15.22
C TYR A 194 10.52 -8.37 -16.20
N MET A 195 11.48 -9.09 -16.77
CA MET A 195 12.44 -8.61 -17.77
C MET A 195 12.56 -9.63 -18.92
N SER A 196 12.95 -9.15 -20.11
CA SER A 196 13.21 -10.03 -21.25
C SER A 196 14.58 -10.66 -21.14
N ARG A 197 14.67 -11.96 -21.42
CA ARG A 197 15.93 -12.69 -21.47
C ARG A 197 16.49 -12.70 -22.89
N VAL A 198 17.78 -12.43 -23.02
CA VAL A 198 18.49 -12.38 -24.30
C VAL A 198 19.84 -13.08 -24.15
N ALA A 199 20.25 -13.83 -25.18
CA ALA A 199 21.59 -14.42 -25.26
C ALA A 199 22.58 -13.33 -25.69
N ASN A 200 23.73 -13.25 -25.02
CA ASN A 200 24.74 -12.26 -25.35
C ASN A 200 25.33 -12.60 -26.72
N GLU A 201 25.44 -11.61 -27.62
CA GLU A 201 26.00 -11.83 -28.97
C GLU A 201 27.54 -12.04 -28.93
N ASP A 202 28.20 -11.50 -27.89
CA ASP A 202 29.67 -11.39 -27.79
C ASP A 202 30.33 -12.27 -26.70
N GLU A 203 29.58 -12.90 -25.79
CA GLU A 203 30.11 -13.76 -24.71
C GLU A 203 29.26 -15.03 -24.49
N GLU A 204 29.87 -16.12 -23.99
CA GLU A 204 29.12 -17.30 -23.50
C GLU A 204 28.33 -16.95 -22.22
N GLY A 205 27.13 -16.38 -22.38
CA GLY A 205 26.27 -16.01 -21.27
C GLY A 205 24.89 -15.51 -21.68
N GLU A 206 23.91 -15.66 -20.81
CA GLU A 206 22.57 -15.10 -21.00
C GLU A 206 22.37 -13.93 -20.04
N GLN A 207 21.59 -12.92 -20.44
CA GLN A 207 21.37 -11.72 -19.65
C GLN A 207 19.89 -11.32 -19.66
N LEU A 208 19.47 -10.57 -18.64
CA LEU A 208 18.16 -9.93 -18.59
C LEU A 208 18.30 -8.46 -18.96
N ILE A 209 17.47 -8.02 -19.91
CA ILE A 209 17.46 -6.65 -20.40
C ILE A 209 16.14 -5.96 -20.05
N GLY A 210 16.24 -4.71 -19.58
CA GLY A 210 15.09 -3.89 -19.22
C GLY A 210 14.50 -3.08 -20.37
N TYR A 211 15.28 -2.80 -21.41
CA TYR A 211 14.85 -1.93 -22.51
C TYR A 211 13.89 -2.61 -23.49
N LYS A 212 13.77 -3.94 -23.42
CA LYS A 212 12.82 -4.72 -24.21
C LYS A 212 11.60 -5.08 -23.37
N CYS A 213 10.40 -4.77 -23.90
CA CYS A 213 9.15 -5.12 -23.23
C CYS A 213 9.04 -6.64 -23.05
N PRO A 214 8.79 -7.15 -21.83
CA PRO A 214 8.64 -8.58 -21.58
C PRO A 214 7.23 -9.11 -21.92
N TYR A 215 6.37 -8.26 -22.49
CA TYR A 215 4.99 -8.57 -22.84
C TYR A 215 4.81 -8.58 -24.36
N ASP A 216 4.02 -9.53 -24.83
CA ASP A 216 3.61 -9.68 -26.22
C ASP A 216 2.73 -8.50 -26.65
N GLU A 217 2.98 -7.94 -27.83
CA GLU A 217 2.27 -6.75 -28.34
C GLU A 217 0.80 -7.04 -28.66
N ASP A 218 0.51 -8.26 -29.14
CA ASP A 218 -0.83 -8.64 -29.58
C ASP A 218 -1.75 -9.00 -28.40
N ASN A 219 -1.22 -9.72 -27.42
CA ASN A 219 -2.00 -10.32 -26.34
C ASN A 219 -1.79 -9.67 -24.98
N PHE A 220 -0.84 -8.73 -24.85
CA PHE A 220 -0.50 -8.05 -23.60
C PHE A 220 -0.11 -9.02 -22.47
N LYS A 221 0.38 -10.22 -22.84
CA LYS A 221 0.73 -11.33 -21.94
C LYS A 221 2.24 -11.51 -21.89
N LEU A 222 2.71 -12.07 -20.79
CA LEU A 222 4.14 -12.34 -20.59
C LEU A 222 4.71 -13.27 -21.67
N ILE A 223 5.82 -12.87 -22.27
CA ILE A 223 6.57 -13.65 -23.27
C ILE A 223 7.15 -14.91 -22.61
N LYS A 224 7.32 -15.99 -23.38
CA LYS A 224 7.82 -17.28 -22.87
C LYS A 224 9.21 -17.18 -22.23
N ASP A 225 10.08 -16.31 -22.73
CA ASP A 225 11.47 -16.21 -22.25
C ASP A 225 11.66 -15.17 -21.14
N ALA A 226 10.59 -14.45 -20.75
CA ALA A 226 10.69 -13.46 -19.69
C ALA A 226 10.88 -14.10 -18.30
N GLN A 227 11.69 -13.45 -17.47
CA GLN A 227 12.05 -13.90 -16.12
C GLN A 227 12.01 -12.70 -15.16
N ALA A 228 11.73 -12.95 -13.87
CA ALA A 228 11.79 -11.91 -12.86
C ALA A 228 13.25 -11.47 -12.62
N TYR A 229 13.45 -10.20 -12.29
CA TYR A 229 14.80 -9.62 -12.13
C TYR A 229 15.57 -10.14 -10.91
N SER A 230 14.93 -10.88 -10.01
CA SER A 230 15.59 -11.53 -8.87
C SER A 230 14.93 -12.86 -8.54
N SER A 231 15.72 -13.88 -8.17
CA SER A 231 15.20 -15.14 -7.65
C SER A 231 14.62 -15.00 -6.24
N ASN A 232 15.08 -14.02 -5.46
CA ASN A 232 14.55 -13.74 -4.13
C ASN A 232 13.39 -12.75 -4.21
N TYR A 233 12.17 -13.26 -4.06
CA TYR A 233 10.96 -12.45 -4.13
C TYR A 233 10.84 -11.42 -2.99
N ASP A 234 11.47 -11.62 -1.83
CA ASP A 234 11.44 -10.61 -0.77
C ASP A 234 12.09 -9.28 -1.21
N ARG A 235 13.04 -9.35 -2.15
CA ARG A 235 13.63 -8.15 -2.79
C ARG A 235 12.69 -7.51 -3.79
N ILE A 236 11.97 -8.32 -4.56
CA ILE A 236 10.93 -7.83 -5.47
C ILE A 236 9.85 -7.11 -4.67
N TYR A 237 9.34 -7.74 -3.62
CA TYR A 237 8.38 -7.16 -2.68
C TYR A 237 8.82 -5.81 -2.13
N LYS A 238 10.06 -5.70 -1.62
CA LYS A 238 10.58 -4.45 -1.04
C LYS A 238 10.80 -3.34 -2.06
N ASN A 239 11.21 -3.67 -3.28
CA ASN A 239 11.55 -2.69 -4.31
C ASN A 239 10.38 -2.40 -5.28
N HIS A 240 9.23 -3.08 -5.13
CA HIS A 240 8.06 -2.88 -5.96
C HIS A 240 7.53 -1.44 -5.84
N PRO A 241 7.16 -0.75 -6.96
CA PRO A 241 6.67 0.62 -6.96
C PRO A 241 5.52 0.90 -5.96
N LEU A 242 4.48 0.04 -5.93
CA LEU A 242 3.40 0.13 -4.93
C LEU A 242 3.89 0.08 -3.48
N LYS A 243 4.90 -0.75 -3.16
CA LYS A 243 5.46 -0.84 -1.81
C LYS A 243 6.27 0.41 -1.47
N LEU A 244 7.00 0.96 -2.43
CA LEU A 244 7.69 2.25 -2.28
C LEU A 244 6.69 3.39 -2.02
N MET A 245 5.56 3.44 -2.74
CA MET A 245 4.49 4.42 -2.51
C MET A 245 3.88 4.28 -1.10
N ALA A 246 3.61 3.03 -0.67
CA ALA A 246 3.09 2.72 0.67
C ALA A 246 4.04 3.17 1.79
N ASN A 247 5.34 2.86 1.65
CA ASN A 247 6.34 3.24 2.64
C ASN A 247 6.63 4.75 2.67
N ALA A 248 6.44 5.45 1.54
CA ALA A 248 6.61 6.90 1.46
C ALA A 248 5.39 7.69 1.96
N GLU A 249 4.35 7.01 2.48
CA GLU A 249 3.09 7.59 2.96
C GLU A 249 2.40 8.52 1.93
N LYS A 250 2.57 8.24 0.62
CA LYS A 250 2.03 9.07 -0.46
C LYS A 250 0.60 8.68 -0.80
N LEU A 251 -0.36 9.21 -0.06
CA LEU A 251 -1.79 8.92 -0.25
C LEU A 251 -2.24 9.17 -1.69
N SER A 252 -1.89 10.33 -2.28
CA SER A 252 -2.30 10.71 -3.63
C SER A 252 -1.86 9.72 -4.73
N LEU A 253 -0.67 9.14 -4.59
CA LEU A 253 -0.16 8.14 -5.54
C LEU A 253 -0.82 6.79 -5.35
N LEU A 254 -1.10 6.40 -4.10
CA LEU A 254 -1.80 5.15 -3.82
C LEU A 254 -3.25 5.22 -4.26
N SER A 255 -3.95 6.32 -3.98
CA SER A 255 -5.36 6.53 -4.34
C SER A 255 -5.59 6.75 -5.85
N HIS A 256 -4.53 6.90 -6.64
CA HIS A 256 -4.63 7.13 -8.08
C HIS A 256 -5.42 5.99 -8.78
N PRO A 257 -6.25 6.28 -9.80
CA PRO A 257 -7.06 5.27 -10.50
C PRO A 257 -6.25 4.08 -11.02
N LEU A 258 -5.05 4.32 -11.55
CA LEU A 258 -4.15 3.29 -12.06
C LEU A 258 -3.67 2.29 -10.99
N SER A 259 -3.24 2.76 -9.82
CA SER A 259 -2.80 1.90 -8.70
C SER A 259 -3.99 1.15 -8.09
N MET A 260 -5.15 1.81 -7.97
CA MET A 260 -6.39 1.17 -7.56
C MET A 260 -6.82 0.06 -8.55
N ALA A 261 -6.76 0.33 -9.85
CA ALA A 261 -7.09 -0.64 -10.89
C ALA A 261 -6.16 -1.85 -10.85
N LEU A 262 -4.85 -1.63 -10.67
CA LEU A 262 -3.87 -2.72 -10.54
C LEU A 262 -4.14 -3.58 -9.30
N LEU A 263 -4.40 -2.95 -8.15
CA LEU A 263 -4.74 -3.66 -6.91
C LEU A 263 -6.05 -4.44 -7.05
N LYS A 264 -7.09 -3.85 -7.65
CA LYS A 264 -8.39 -4.50 -7.91
C LYS A 264 -8.21 -5.68 -8.87
N TYR A 265 -7.40 -5.53 -9.90
CA TYR A 265 -7.07 -6.58 -10.86
C TYR A 265 -6.36 -7.77 -10.20
N LYS A 266 -5.22 -7.53 -9.52
CA LYS A 266 -4.45 -8.59 -8.84
C LYS A 266 -5.31 -9.29 -7.76
N TRP A 267 -6.08 -8.51 -7.00
CA TRP A 267 -6.98 -9.02 -5.97
C TRP A 267 -8.10 -9.90 -6.54
N ASN A 268 -8.85 -9.43 -7.54
CA ASN A 268 -9.99 -10.16 -8.07
C ASN A 268 -9.59 -11.44 -8.81
N ARG A 269 -8.42 -11.45 -9.44
CA ARG A 269 -7.98 -12.58 -10.27
C ARG A 269 -7.46 -13.76 -9.43
N LEU A 270 -6.63 -13.51 -8.43
CA LEU A 270 -6.00 -14.58 -7.63
C LEU A 270 -6.03 -14.31 -6.13
N GLY A 271 -5.72 -13.08 -5.71
CA GLY A 271 -5.56 -12.74 -4.29
C GLY A 271 -6.79 -13.10 -3.44
N ARG A 272 -7.97 -12.77 -3.95
CA ARG A 272 -9.26 -13.02 -3.28
C ARG A 272 -9.50 -14.50 -3.03
N VAL A 273 -9.33 -15.34 -4.05
CA VAL A 273 -9.62 -16.78 -3.95
C VAL A 273 -8.65 -17.44 -2.98
N MET A 274 -7.36 -17.13 -3.10
CA MET A 274 -6.31 -17.71 -2.25
C MET A 274 -6.43 -17.29 -0.79
N TYR A 275 -6.69 -16.01 -0.55
CA TYR A 275 -6.81 -15.52 0.82
C TYR A 275 -8.05 -16.07 1.51
N TYR A 276 -9.23 -16.04 0.86
CA TYR A 276 -10.44 -16.57 1.46
C TYR A 276 -10.40 -18.10 1.60
N SER A 277 -9.75 -18.83 0.69
CA SER A 277 -9.58 -20.28 0.87
C SER A 277 -8.68 -20.60 2.06
N ALA A 278 -7.54 -19.91 2.21
CA ALA A 278 -6.66 -20.05 3.36
C ALA A 278 -7.36 -19.70 4.68
N LEU A 279 -8.08 -18.57 4.72
CA LEU A 279 -8.87 -18.17 5.89
C LEU A 279 -9.94 -19.19 6.24
N THR A 280 -10.61 -19.76 5.23
CA THR A 280 -11.64 -20.79 5.45
C THR A 280 -11.03 -22.08 5.98
N ILE A 281 -9.88 -22.52 5.45
CA ILE A 281 -9.15 -23.69 5.96
C ILE A 281 -8.73 -23.47 7.41
N TYR A 282 -8.21 -22.30 7.74
CA TYR A 282 -7.84 -21.94 9.11
C TYR A 282 -9.04 -21.93 10.04
N LEU A 283 -10.17 -21.35 9.60
CA LEU A 283 -11.40 -21.33 10.37
C LEU A 283 -11.94 -22.75 10.62
N ILE A 284 -11.89 -23.62 9.61
CA ILE A 284 -12.23 -25.05 9.76
C ILE A 284 -11.31 -25.69 10.80
N PHE A 285 -10.02 -25.42 10.78
CA PHE A 285 -9.07 -25.94 11.77
C PHE A 285 -9.44 -25.51 13.20
N VAL A 286 -9.64 -24.22 13.46
CA VAL A 286 -9.94 -23.70 14.80
C VAL A 286 -11.30 -24.18 15.31
N ILE A 287 -12.32 -24.22 14.44
CA ILE A 287 -13.63 -24.77 14.80
C ILE A 287 -13.51 -26.27 15.11
N SER A 288 -12.82 -27.04 14.28
CA SER A 288 -12.62 -28.48 14.49
C SER A 288 -11.86 -28.78 15.79
N LEU A 289 -10.86 -27.95 16.13
CA LEU A 289 -10.11 -28.06 17.38
C LEU A 289 -11.01 -27.74 18.58
N THR A 290 -11.79 -26.66 18.49
CA THR A 290 -12.72 -26.26 19.56
C THR A 290 -13.77 -27.35 19.80
N GLU A 291 -14.32 -27.91 18.72
CA GLU A 291 -15.32 -28.97 18.79
C GLU A 291 -14.74 -30.28 19.32
N PHE A 292 -13.51 -30.62 18.95
CA PHE A 292 -12.79 -31.76 19.52
C PHE A 292 -12.65 -31.63 21.05
N VAL A 293 -12.20 -30.48 21.55
CA VAL A 293 -12.03 -30.26 23.00
C VAL A 293 -13.36 -30.20 23.75
N ARG A 294 -14.43 -29.70 23.09
CA ARG A 294 -15.78 -29.68 23.68
C ARG A 294 -16.38 -31.09 23.82
N HIS A 295 -16.08 -32.00 22.90
CA HIS A 295 -16.55 -33.39 22.95
C HIS A 295 -15.72 -34.28 23.87
N THR A 296 -14.48 -33.91 24.18
CA THR A 296 -13.67 -34.62 25.17
C THR A 296 -14.09 -34.20 26.59
N LYS A 297 -14.23 -35.20 27.47
CA LYS A 297 -14.49 -34.92 28.89
C LYS A 297 -13.23 -34.42 29.57
N ALA A 298 -13.40 -33.48 30.49
CA ALA A 298 -12.31 -33.02 31.34
C ALA A 298 -11.76 -34.20 32.20
N PRO A 299 -10.45 -34.19 32.53
CA PRO A 299 -9.81 -35.26 33.30
C PRO A 299 -10.25 -35.34 34.76
N TYR A 300 -11.00 -34.35 35.25
CA TYR A 300 -11.59 -34.35 36.58
C TYR A 300 -13.08 -34.72 36.49
N ASN A 301 -13.59 -35.47 37.48
CA ASN A 301 -14.99 -35.88 37.60
C ASN A 301 -15.49 -36.82 36.49
N VAL A 302 -14.66 -37.78 36.06
CA VAL A 302 -15.10 -38.82 35.12
C VAL A 302 -15.92 -39.88 35.88
N ALA A 303 -17.24 -39.83 35.72
CA ALA A 303 -18.16 -40.79 36.32
C ALA A 303 -18.13 -42.15 35.57
N ASN A 304 -18.05 -43.25 36.33
CA ASN A 304 -18.22 -44.61 35.84
C ASN A 304 -19.22 -45.37 36.72
N GLY A 305 -20.51 -45.23 36.43
CA GLY A 305 -21.55 -45.73 37.34
C GLY A 305 -21.62 -44.88 38.61
N GLU A 306 -21.28 -45.47 39.76
CA GLU A 306 -21.32 -44.82 41.09
C GLU A 306 -19.98 -44.21 41.53
N THR A 307 -18.88 -44.49 40.84
CA THR A 307 -17.54 -44.00 41.20
C THR A 307 -17.10 -42.85 40.30
N TYR A 308 -16.40 -41.87 40.90
CA TYR A 308 -15.77 -40.76 40.20
C TYR A 308 -14.25 -40.95 40.22
N TYR A 309 -13.63 -40.93 39.05
CA TYR A 309 -12.17 -40.91 38.94
C TYR A 309 -11.68 -39.46 38.96
N ASP A 310 -10.73 -39.18 39.86
CA ASP A 310 -9.96 -37.94 39.88
C ASP A 310 -8.79 -38.04 38.89
N SER A 311 -8.25 -36.90 38.53
CA SER A 311 -7.24 -36.74 37.51
C SER A 311 -5.92 -37.47 37.80
N SER A 312 -5.56 -37.66 39.08
CA SER A 312 -4.39 -38.45 39.52
C SER A 312 -4.50 -39.93 39.15
N PHE A 313 -5.71 -40.46 39.07
CA PHE A 313 -5.97 -41.86 38.74
C PHE A 313 -5.48 -42.23 37.33
N PHE A 314 -5.54 -41.27 36.39
CA PHE A 314 -5.13 -41.45 35.00
C PHE A 314 -3.62 -41.25 34.79
N GLU A 315 -2.90 -40.76 35.80
CA GLU A 315 -1.45 -40.55 35.76
C GLU A 315 -0.66 -41.71 36.41
N GLU A 316 -1.24 -42.39 37.40
CA GLU A 316 -0.52 -43.38 38.24
C GLU A 316 -0.75 -44.86 37.87
N ASN A 317 -1.85 -45.23 37.20
CA ASN A 317 -2.19 -46.63 36.96
C ASN A 317 -1.82 -47.16 35.56
N GLU A 318 -1.14 -48.31 35.51
CA GLU A 318 -0.75 -48.99 34.25
C GLU A 318 -1.95 -49.60 33.49
N THR A 319 -3.09 -49.85 34.17
CA THR A 319 -4.27 -50.49 33.56
C THR A 319 -5.46 -49.52 33.53
N CYS A 320 -6.00 -49.28 32.33
CA CYS A 320 -7.14 -48.39 32.15
C CYS A 320 -8.46 -49.12 32.52
N PRO A 321 -9.32 -48.55 33.39
CA PRO A 321 -10.63 -49.13 33.65
C PRO A 321 -11.51 -49.06 32.39
N GLN A 322 -12.39 -50.04 32.22
CA GLN A 322 -13.40 -50.04 31.16
C GLN A 322 -14.47 -48.98 31.45
N ILE A 323 -14.19 -47.72 31.13
CA ILE A 323 -15.15 -46.62 31.29
C ILE A 323 -16.09 -46.64 30.08
N GLN A 324 -17.40 -46.74 30.32
CA GLN A 324 -18.43 -46.64 29.26
C GLN A 324 -18.63 -45.19 28.80
N ILE A 325 -17.57 -44.56 28.29
CA ILE A 325 -17.68 -43.23 27.66
C ILE A 325 -18.03 -43.44 26.19
N VAL A 326 -18.98 -42.65 25.68
CA VAL A 326 -19.18 -42.49 24.24
C VAL A 326 -17.83 -42.10 23.64
N LYS A 327 -17.27 -42.95 22.77
CA LYS A 327 -15.96 -42.71 22.16
C LYS A 327 -15.94 -41.28 21.59
N PRO A 328 -14.91 -40.48 21.88
CA PRO A 328 -14.81 -39.14 21.32
C PRO A 328 -14.84 -39.23 19.80
N ASP A 329 -15.52 -38.29 19.15
CA ASP A 329 -15.69 -38.27 17.70
C ASP A 329 -14.32 -38.31 17.00
N VAL A 330 -14.00 -39.49 16.46
CA VAL A 330 -12.74 -39.78 15.75
C VAL A 330 -12.60 -38.87 14.52
N ILE A 331 -13.72 -38.34 14.01
CA ILE A 331 -13.80 -37.44 12.87
C ILE A 331 -13.03 -36.14 13.14
N TRP A 332 -13.36 -35.42 14.22
CA TRP A 332 -12.73 -34.14 14.55
C TRP A 332 -11.23 -34.30 14.83
N LYS A 333 -10.88 -35.35 15.58
CA LYS A 333 -9.48 -35.74 15.81
C LYS A 333 -8.69 -35.90 14.51
N ARG A 334 -9.22 -36.66 13.55
CA ARG A 334 -8.54 -36.89 12.26
C ARG A 334 -8.42 -35.61 11.44
N ILE A 335 -9.47 -34.78 11.42
CA ILE A 335 -9.46 -33.49 10.71
C ILE A 335 -8.35 -32.59 11.26
N VAL A 336 -8.28 -32.42 12.59
CA VAL A 336 -7.27 -31.58 13.23
C VAL A 336 -5.86 -32.11 12.97
N GLN A 337 -5.64 -33.43 13.07
CA GLN A 337 -4.33 -34.05 12.77
C GLN A 337 -3.89 -33.81 11.33
N ILE A 338 -4.77 -34.07 10.35
CA ILE A 338 -4.45 -33.90 8.93
C ILE A 338 -4.12 -32.44 8.62
N LEU A 339 -4.94 -31.50 9.09
CA LEU A 339 -4.73 -30.07 8.87
C LEU A 339 -3.45 -29.56 9.55
N ALA A 340 -3.20 -29.95 10.81
CA ALA A 340 -1.99 -29.55 11.53
C ALA A 340 -0.72 -30.11 10.88
N ILE A 341 -0.70 -31.39 10.49
CA ILE A 341 0.46 -32.00 9.82
C ILE A 341 0.72 -31.34 8.47
N CYS A 342 -0.32 -31.10 7.68
CA CYS A 342 -0.19 -30.44 6.37
C CYS A 342 0.39 -29.03 6.54
N GLN A 343 -0.12 -28.25 7.50
CA GLN A 343 0.35 -26.88 7.72
C GLN A 343 1.75 -26.83 8.31
N ILE A 344 2.11 -27.72 9.25
CA ILE A 344 3.50 -27.82 9.74
C ILE A 344 4.45 -28.17 8.58
N GLY A 345 4.04 -29.06 7.67
CA GLY A 345 4.82 -29.36 6.46
C GLY A 345 5.05 -28.12 5.58
N ILE A 346 4.03 -27.27 5.44
CA ILE A 346 4.14 -25.98 4.75
C ILE A 346 5.10 -25.04 5.49
N GLU A 347 5.00 -24.90 6.81
CA GLU A 347 5.89 -24.01 7.58
C GLU A 347 7.34 -24.48 7.58
N VAL A 348 7.59 -25.79 7.65
CA VAL A 348 8.94 -26.36 7.54
C VAL A 348 9.52 -26.09 6.16
N PHE A 349 8.72 -26.19 5.10
CA PHE A 349 9.14 -25.83 3.75
C PHE A 349 9.48 -24.34 3.63
N GLN A 350 8.67 -23.45 4.22
CA GLN A 350 8.95 -22.02 4.26
C GLN A 350 10.22 -21.69 5.07
N LEU A 351 10.41 -22.34 6.21
CA LEU A 351 11.61 -22.22 7.04
C LEU A 351 12.87 -22.65 6.27
N TYR A 352 12.78 -23.74 5.49
CA TYR A 352 13.88 -24.20 4.65
C TYR A 352 14.25 -23.17 3.56
N GLN A 353 13.24 -22.59 2.89
CA GLN A 353 13.48 -21.61 1.83
C GLN A 353 14.02 -20.28 2.36
N ARG A 354 13.47 -19.76 3.45
CA ARG A 354 13.79 -18.43 3.99
C ARG A 354 14.86 -18.43 5.08
N LYS A 355 15.28 -19.61 5.54
CA LYS A 355 16.30 -19.81 6.59
C LYS A 355 15.99 -18.95 7.83
N PHE A 356 16.99 -18.26 8.38
CA PHE A 356 16.87 -17.43 9.57
C PHE A 356 15.92 -16.23 9.41
N ALA A 357 15.67 -15.75 8.18
CA ALA A 357 14.75 -14.63 7.97
C ALA A 357 13.30 -15.00 8.35
N TYR A 358 12.94 -16.28 8.27
CA TYR A 358 11.62 -16.78 8.68
C TYR A 358 11.37 -16.60 10.19
N LEU A 359 12.39 -16.85 11.01
CA LEU A 359 12.30 -16.79 12.48
C LEU A 359 12.25 -15.35 13.03
N THR A 360 12.49 -14.34 12.19
CA THR A 360 12.44 -12.93 12.60
C THR A 360 11.00 -12.44 12.75
N ASN A 361 10.04 -13.02 12.02
CA ASN A 361 8.64 -12.65 12.09
C ASN A 361 7.93 -13.42 13.23
N TRP A 362 7.37 -12.69 14.19
CA TRP A 362 6.66 -13.28 15.34
C TRP A 362 5.35 -14.00 14.95
N GLU A 363 4.70 -13.60 13.84
CA GLU A 363 3.48 -14.27 13.31
C GLU A 363 3.75 -15.75 13.03
N ASN A 364 4.89 -16.04 12.39
CA ASN A 364 5.32 -17.38 12.06
C ASN A 364 5.58 -18.25 13.30
N TRP A 365 6.05 -17.64 14.39
CA TRP A 365 6.26 -18.32 15.67
C TRP A 365 4.92 -18.73 16.30
N ILE A 366 3.92 -17.85 16.24
CA ILE A 366 2.58 -18.14 16.75
C ILE A 366 1.93 -19.27 15.96
N ASP A 367 2.02 -19.25 14.63
CA ASP A 367 1.48 -20.32 13.79
C ASP A 367 2.14 -21.67 14.13
N CYS A 368 3.47 -21.73 14.19
CA CYS A 368 4.19 -22.95 14.56
C CYS A 368 3.81 -23.44 15.97
N PHE A 369 3.71 -22.53 16.94
CA PHE A 369 3.29 -22.84 18.30
C PHE A 369 1.87 -23.43 18.34
N ILE A 370 0.91 -22.84 17.64
CA ILE A 370 -0.49 -23.31 17.62
C ILE A 370 -0.58 -24.70 16.98
N TYR A 371 0.04 -24.93 15.82
CA TYR A 371 -0.07 -26.24 15.16
C TYR A 371 0.67 -27.34 15.92
N SER A 372 1.84 -27.02 16.48
CA SER A 372 2.60 -27.97 17.31
C SER A 372 1.82 -28.34 18.58
N THR A 373 1.30 -27.36 19.31
CA THR A 373 0.52 -27.59 20.52
C THR A 373 -0.81 -28.29 20.21
N ALA A 374 -1.48 -27.95 19.10
CA ALA A 374 -2.67 -28.68 18.66
C ALA A 374 -2.38 -30.17 18.41
N LEU A 375 -1.24 -30.51 17.79
CA LEU A 375 -0.86 -31.90 17.58
C LEU A 375 -0.61 -32.64 18.91
N LEU A 376 0.05 -31.99 19.87
CA LEU A 376 0.28 -32.54 21.21
C LEU A 376 -1.03 -32.76 21.99
N THR A 377 -2.04 -31.90 21.81
CA THR A 377 -3.34 -32.04 22.48
C THR A 377 -4.16 -33.22 21.95
N VAL A 378 -4.01 -33.53 20.67
CA VAL A 378 -4.78 -34.58 19.99
C VAL A 378 -4.06 -35.95 20.04
N TYR A 379 -2.75 -35.96 20.30
CA TYR A 379 -1.95 -37.19 20.41
C TYR A 379 -2.33 -38.01 21.65
N ASP A 380 -2.46 -39.32 21.50
CA ASP A 380 -2.71 -40.24 22.62
C ASP A 380 -1.36 -40.75 23.15
N PHE A 381 -0.92 -40.25 24.30
CA PHE A 381 0.34 -40.70 24.92
C PHE A 381 0.20 -42.02 25.68
N THR A 382 -1.01 -42.34 26.16
CA THR A 382 -1.27 -43.51 26.99
C THR A 382 -2.32 -44.40 26.34
N GLU A 383 -2.27 -45.71 26.63
CA GLU A 383 -3.28 -46.67 26.20
C GLU A 383 -4.67 -46.29 26.76
N CYS A 384 -4.71 -45.71 27.96
CA CYS A 384 -5.94 -45.20 28.55
C CYS A 384 -6.53 -44.02 27.78
N SER A 385 -5.70 -43.10 27.26
CA SER A 385 -6.17 -42.00 26.42
C SER A 385 -6.71 -42.49 25.08
N SER A 386 -6.12 -43.53 24.51
CA SER A 386 -6.58 -44.18 23.26
C SER A 386 -7.93 -44.87 23.43
N THR A 387 -8.16 -45.53 24.56
CA THR A 387 -9.37 -46.35 24.81
C THR A 387 -10.54 -45.55 25.39
N SER A 388 -10.28 -44.70 26.38
CA SER A 388 -11.31 -43.90 27.07
C SER A 388 -11.57 -42.54 26.43
N GLY A 389 -10.60 -42.00 25.68
CA GLY A 389 -10.67 -40.65 25.10
C GLY A 389 -10.36 -39.52 26.09
N VAL A 390 -10.11 -39.82 27.36
CA VAL A 390 -9.71 -38.85 28.39
C VAL A 390 -8.26 -38.41 28.15
N ARG A 391 -7.99 -37.12 28.37
CA ARG A 391 -6.67 -36.49 28.16
C ARG A 391 -5.96 -36.29 29.49
N LEU A 392 -4.64 -36.20 29.46
CA LEU A 392 -3.85 -35.88 30.65
C LEU A 392 -4.12 -34.44 31.13
N ASN A 393 -3.89 -34.15 32.40
CA ASN A 393 -4.10 -32.81 32.98
C ASN A 393 -3.37 -31.71 32.22
N TRP A 394 -2.09 -31.93 31.94
CA TRP A 394 -1.28 -30.96 31.19
C TRP A 394 -1.75 -30.81 29.75
N GLN A 395 -2.27 -31.87 29.11
CA GLN A 395 -2.85 -31.79 27.76
C GLN A 395 -4.14 -30.97 27.77
N TRP A 396 -4.97 -31.11 28.81
CA TRP A 396 -6.20 -30.36 28.98
C TRP A 396 -5.94 -28.86 29.15
N LEU A 397 -4.96 -28.50 29.99
CA LEU A 397 -4.54 -27.11 30.15
C LEU A 397 -3.95 -26.55 28.85
N LEU A 398 -3.12 -27.34 28.17
CA LEU A 398 -2.54 -26.97 26.88
C LEU A 398 -3.60 -26.76 25.80
N ALA A 399 -4.66 -27.58 25.80
CA ALA A 399 -5.78 -27.47 24.87
C ALA A 399 -6.54 -26.15 25.07
N ALA A 400 -6.77 -25.74 26.32
CA ALA A 400 -7.40 -24.46 26.63
C ALA A 400 -6.57 -23.27 26.10
N LEU A 401 -5.24 -23.29 26.33
CA LEU A 401 -4.33 -22.28 25.79
C LEU A 401 -4.29 -22.29 24.26
N CYS A 402 -4.26 -23.47 23.65
CA CYS A 402 -4.22 -23.62 22.20
C CYS A 402 -5.49 -23.05 21.52
N ILE A 403 -6.68 -23.28 22.10
CA ILE A 403 -7.93 -22.69 21.61
C ILE A 403 -7.89 -21.17 21.72
N PHE A 404 -7.48 -20.65 22.89
CA PHE A 404 -7.38 -19.21 23.11
C PHE A 404 -6.46 -18.54 22.07
N PHE A 405 -5.23 -19.05 21.91
CA PHE A 405 -4.29 -18.51 20.94
C PHE A 405 -4.74 -18.74 19.49
N GLY A 406 -5.43 -19.84 19.19
CA GLY A 406 -6.02 -20.11 17.87
C GLY A 406 -7.05 -19.04 17.45
N TRP A 407 -7.97 -18.68 18.35
CA TRP A 407 -8.94 -17.62 18.08
C TRP A 407 -8.31 -16.22 18.05
N ILE A 408 -7.29 -15.94 18.86
CA ILE A 408 -6.54 -14.68 18.79
C ILE A 408 -5.75 -14.58 17.46
N ASN A 409 -5.17 -15.68 16.99
CA ASN A 409 -4.46 -15.68 15.71
C ASN A 409 -5.40 -15.47 14.51
N LEU A 410 -6.66 -15.96 14.59
CA LEU A 410 -7.70 -15.64 13.62
C LEU A 410 -7.89 -14.10 13.49
N LEU A 411 -7.88 -13.38 14.62
CA LEU A 411 -7.98 -11.92 14.62
C LEU A 411 -6.79 -11.28 13.89
N PHE A 412 -5.57 -11.80 14.03
CA PHE A 412 -4.41 -11.34 13.25
C PHE A 412 -4.50 -11.68 11.76
N MET A 413 -5.10 -12.79 11.37
CA MET A 413 -5.34 -13.09 9.95
C MET A 413 -6.32 -12.09 9.33
N VAL A 414 -7.41 -11.76 10.06
CA VAL A 414 -8.41 -10.76 9.64
C VAL A 414 -7.81 -9.36 9.52
N ARG A 415 -6.72 -9.06 10.25
CA ARG A 415 -5.97 -7.80 10.16
C ARG A 415 -5.60 -7.44 8.73
N LYS A 416 -5.34 -8.40 7.84
CA LYS A 416 -4.93 -8.11 6.45
C LYS A 416 -6.11 -7.68 5.56
N MET A 417 -7.36 -7.80 6.02
CA MET A 417 -8.53 -7.42 5.25
C MET A 417 -8.71 -5.90 5.18
N PRO A 418 -8.96 -5.29 4.00
CA PRO A 418 -9.13 -3.84 3.88
C PRO A 418 -10.29 -3.24 4.69
N ARG A 419 -11.36 -4.00 4.97
CA ARG A 419 -12.50 -3.50 5.74
C ARG A 419 -12.36 -3.68 7.25
N PHE A 420 -12.20 -4.92 7.68
CA PHE A 420 -12.16 -5.25 9.12
C PHE A 420 -10.76 -5.08 9.72
N GLY A 421 -9.73 -5.10 8.88
CA GLY A 421 -8.35 -5.06 9.34
C GLY A 421 -7.98 -3.77 10.06
N ILE A 422 -8.63 -2.65 9.75
CA ILE A 422 -8.35 -1.39 10.44
C ILE A 422 -8.74 -1.42 11.91
N PHE A 423 -9.85 -2.06 12.26
CA PHE A 423 -10.26 -2.23 13.66
C PHE A 423 -9.26 -3.08 14.44
N VAL A 424 -8.76 -4.15 13.80
CA VAL A 424 -7.71 -4.98 14.39
C VAL A 424 -6.42 -4.20 14.57
N VAL A 425 -6.04 -3.37 13.59
CA VAL A 425 -4.88 -2.50 13.70
C VAL A 425 -5.04 -1.50 14.85
N MET A 426 -6.20 -0.84 14.96
CA MET A 426 -6.51 0.06 16.07
C MET A 426 -6.41 -0.66 17.41
N PHE A 427 -6.99 -1.86 17.52
CA PHE A 427 -6.90 -2.68 18.73
C PHE A 427 -5.45 -3.01 19.10
N VAL A 428 -4.63 -3.44 18.13
CA VAL A 428 -3.21 -3.75 18.38
C VAL A 428 -2.44 -2.50 18.81
N ASP A 429 -2.71 -1.34 18.22
CA ASP A 429 -2.04 -0.10 18.58
C ASP A 429 -2.45 0.36 20.00
N ILE A 430 -3.74 0.23 20.39
CA ILE A 430 -4.21 0.45 21.77
C ILE A 430 -3.53 -0.51 22.75
N VAL A 431 -3.41 -1.79 22.41
CA VAL A 431 -2.74 -2.79 23.26
C VAL A 431 -1.26 -2.43 23.46
N LYS A 432 -0.56 -1.95 22.42
CA LYS A 432 0.83 -1.47 22.56
C LYS A 432 0.92 -0.26 23.48
N THR A 433 0.02 0.70 23.34
CA THR A 433 -0.03 1.87 24.22
C THR A 433 -0.30 1.46 25.65
N PHE A 434 -1.26 0.55 25.87
CA PHE A 434 -1.50 -0.04 27.19
C PHE A 434 -0.23 -0.64 27.79
N PHE A 435 0.49 -1.49 27.05
CA PHE A 435 1.74 -2.09 27.54
C PHE A 435 2.87 -1.08 27.77
N ARG A 436 2.89 0.05 27.05
CA ARG A 436 3.83 1.14 27.28
C ARG A 436 3.60 1.84 28.62
N PHE A 437 2.34 2.02 29.01
CA PHE A 437 1.95 2.61 30.29
C PHE A 437 1.79 1.58 31.42
N PHE A 438 1.77 0.28 31.09
CA PHE A 438 1.63 -0.84 32.03
C PHE A 438 2.53 -0.76 33.27
N PRO A 439 3.82 -0.39 33.16
CA PRO A 439 4.70 -0.31 34.33
C PRO A 439 4.23 0.70 35.40
N VAL A 440 3.57 1.79 35.01
CA VAL A 440 3.03 2.78 35.96
C VAL A 440 1.91 2.14 36.79
N PHE A 441 1.02 1.37 36.16
CA PHE A 441 -0.05 0.67 36.88
C PHE A 441 0.52 -0.40 37.82
N VAL A 442 1.55 -1.14 37.39
CA VAL A 442 2.20 -2.16 38.23
C VAL A 442 2.73 -1.57 39.53
N LEU A 443 3.34 -0.37 39.50
CA LEU A 443 3.81 0.30 40.71
C LEU A 443 2.68 0.59 41.71
N PHE A 444 1.56 1.13 41.23
CA PHE A 444 0.41 1.39 42.08
C PHE A 444 -0.28 0.10 42.57
N ILE A 445 -0.42 -0.90 41.69
CA ILE A 445 -1.00 -2.21 42.05
C ILE A 445 -0.17 -2.84 43.16
N ILE A 446 1.16 -2.83 43.07
CA ILE A 446 2.03 -3.36 44.13
C ILE A 446 1.84 -2.57 45.43
N ALA A 447 1.86 -1.24 45.39
CA ALA A 447 1.72 -0.41 46.59
C ALA A 447 0.38 -0.62 47.32
N PHE A 448 -0.73 -0.58 46.60
CA PHE A 448 -2.06 -0.81 47.17
C PHE A 448 -2.25 -2.27 47.59
N SER A 449 -1.80 -3.23 46.78
CA SER A 449 -1.86 -4.64 47.12
C SER A 449 -1.10 -4.96 48.40
N SER A 450 0.13 -4.48 48.56
CA SER A 450 0.89 -4.71 49.80
C SER A 450 0.18 -4.10 51.02
N SER A 451 -0.47 -2.95 50.84
CA SER A 451 -1.24 -2.30 51.91
C SER A 451 -2.50 -3.09 52.28
N PHE A 452 -3.24 -3.58 51.27
CA PHE A 452 -4.40 -4.44 51.48
C PHE A 452 -4.03 -5.79 52.08
N TYR A 453 -2.92 -6.39 51.66
CA TYR A 453 -2.40 -7.63 52.24
C TYR A 453 -2.17 -7.50 53.75
N VAL A 454 -1.56 -6.41 54.22
CA VAL A 454 -1.28 -6.19 55.65
C VAL A 454 -2.57 -5.99 56.46
N ILE A 455 -3.55 -5.27 55.91
CA ILE A 455 -4.77 -4.91 56.66
C ILE A 455 -5.83 -6.02 56.59
N LEU A 456 -5.91 -6.72 55.45
CA LEU A 456 -6.98 -7.67 55.11
C LEU A 456 -6.47 -9.12 55.04
N GLN A 457 -5.34 -9.46 55.67
CA GLN A 457 -4.74 -10.80 55.60
C GLN A 457 -5.70 -11.93 56.03
N ASN A 458 -6.65 -11.63 56.91
CA ASN A 458 -7.69 -12.55 57.37
C ASN A 458 -8.69 -12.97 56.27
N ARG A 459 -8.72 -12.24 55.15
CA ARG A 459 -9.62 -12.49 54.03
C ARG A 459 -8.95 -13.43 53.03
N PRO A 460 -9.67 -14.44 52.50
CA PRO A 460 -9.09 -15.42 51.58
C PRO A 460 -8.54 -14.75 50.31
N GLU A 461 -9.16 -13.65 49.85
CA GLU A 461 -8.74 -12.90 48.66
C GLU A 461 -7.39 -12.21 48.84
N PHE A 462 -7.01 -11.84 50.07
CA PHE A 462 -5.78 -11.14 50.41
C PHE A 462 -4.83 -11.99 51.28
N SER A 463 -5.08 -13.29 51.38
CA SER A 463 -4.34 -14.20 52.26
C SER A 463 -2.89 -14.42 51.83
N THR A 464 -2.58 -14.29 50.54
CA THR A 464 -1.24 -14.49 49.98
C THR A 464 -0.76 -13.27 49.21
N ILE A 465 0.57 -13.11 49.20
CA ILE A 465 1.25 -12.05 48.45
C ILE A 465 1.00 -12.11 46.94
N PHE A 466 0.57 -13.27 46.41
CA PHE A 466 0.27 -13.46 45.00
C PHE A 466 -1.22 -13.28 44.66
N LEU A 467 -2.14 -13.60 45.57
CA LEU A 467 -3.57 -13.37 45.37
C LEU A 467 -3.96 -11.90 45.56
N SER A 468 -3.31 -11.20 46.49
CA SER A 468 -3.59 -9.78 46.77
C SER A 468 -3.40 -8.87 45.54
N PRO A 469 -2.32 -8.98 44.74
CA PRO A 469 -2.18 -8.21 43.51
C PRO A 469 -3.22 -8.57 42.46
N LEU A 470 -3.63 -9.84 42.38
CA LEU A 470 -4.66 -10.31 41.45
C LEU A 470 -6.02 -9.69 41.79
N LYS A 471 -6.45 -9.77 43.05
CA LYS A 471 -7.69 -9.12 43.51
C LYS A 471 -7.62 -7.60 43.34
N THR A 472 -6.47 -6.98 43.63
CA THR A 472 -6.25 -5.54 43.42
C THR A 472 -6.37 -5.14 41.94
N THR A 473 -5.91 -5.99 41.02
CA THR A 473 -6.05 -5.78 39.58
C THR A 473 -7.52 -5.91 39.13
N VAL A 474 -8.26 -6.88 39.67
CA VAL A 474 -9.70 -7.02 39.41
C VAL A 474 -10.47 -5.80 39.93
N MET A 475 -10.15 -5.33 41.13
CA MET A 475 -10.74 -4.10 41.69
C MET A 475 -10.43 -2.85 40.87
N MET A 476 -9.28 -2.79 40.18
CA MET A 476 -8.93 -1.67 39.29
C MET A 476 -9.90 -1.55 38.11
N ILE A 477 -10.45 -2.66 37.61
CA ILE A 477 -11.42 -2.68 36.50
C ILE A 477 -12.77 -2.08 36.93
N GLY A 478 -13.04 -2.02 38.25
CA GLY A 478 -14.28 -1.51 38.83
C GLY A 478 -15.19 -2.58 39.42
N GLU A 479 -14.74 -3.85 39.45
CA GLU A 479 -15.43 -4.91 40.19
C GLU A 479 -15.16 -4.77 41.68
N PHE A 480 -16.03 -4.01 42.36
CA PHE A 480 -15.93 -3.77 43.80
C PHE A 480 -16.87 -4.67 44.60
N GLU A 481 -16.28 -5.49 45.45
CA GLU A 481 -17.03 -6.31 46.41
C GLU A 481 -16.93 -5.70 47.82
N PHE A 482 -17.45 -4.48 47.97
CA PHE A 482 -17.32 -3.71 49.22
C PHE A 482 -18.00 -4.40 50.41
N THR A 483 -19.19 -4.96 50.20
CA THR A 483 -19.96 -5.64 51.25
C THR A 483 -19.26 -6.92 51.70
N GLY A 484 -18.75 -7.75 50.80
CA GLY A 484 -18.01 -8.97 51.16
C GLY A 484 -16.69 -8.67 51.90
N VAL A 485 -15.98 -7.62 51.50
CA VAL A 485 -14.67 -7.28 52.08
C VAL A 485 -14.80 -6.58 53.44
N PHE A 486 -15.74 -5.63 53.58
CA PHE A 486 -15.87 -4.78 54.77
C PHE A 486 -17.03 -5.15 55.72
N HIS A 487 -18.07 -5.84 55.21
CA HIS A 487 -19.26 -6.25 55.96
C HIS A 487 -19.51 -7.77 55.87
N GLY A 488 -18.44 -8.56 55.68
CA GLY A 488 -18.52 -10.03 55.62
C GLY A 488 -19.12 -10.65 56.88
N ASP A 489 -19.41 -11.95 56.81
CA ASP A 489 -20.22 -12.68 57.80
C ASP A 489 -19.68 -12.51 59.24
N GLU A 490 -20.40 -11.74 60.07
CA GLU A 490 -20.00 -11.43 61.46
C GLU A 490 -19.96 -12.67 62.37
N THR A 491 -20.44 -13.80 61.88
CA THR A 491 -20.54 -15.06 62.61
C THR A 491 -19.20 -15.82 62.66
N LEU A 492 -18.35 -15.72 61.62
CA LEU A 492 -17.06 -16.44 61.55
C LEU A 492 -15.93 -15.60 62.16
N HIS A 493 -15.40 -15.99 63.33
CA HIS A 493 -14.39 -15.21 64.07
C HIS A 493 -13.06 -15.02 63.31
N SER A 494 -12.74 -15.88 62.33
CA SER A 494 -11.54 -15.78 61.51
C SER A 494 -11.58 -14.62 60.50
N GLU A 495 -12.76 -14.08 60.20
CA GLU A 495 -12.97 -13.05 59.18
C GLU A 495 -13.19 -11.65 59.76
N LYS A 496 -13.24 -11.53 61.09
CA LYS A 496 -13.45 -10.23 61.76
C LYS A 496 -12.24 -9.33 61.57
N MET A 497 -12.50 -8.08 61.18
CA MET A 497 -11.49 -7.01 61.22
C MET A 497 -11.13 -6.68 62.66
N PHE A 498 -9.85 -6.39 62.90
CA PHE A 498 -9.30 -6.06 64.22
C PHE A 498 -9.71 -4.63 64.66
N GLY A 499 -10.99 -4.39 64.94
CA GLY A 499 -11.47 -3.16 65.59
C GLY A 499 -11.67 -1.92 64.69
N PRO A 500 -12.22 -0.82 65.26
CA PRO A 500 -12.71 0.33 64.50
C PRO A 500 -11.61 1.13 63.82
N ALA A 501 -10.40 1.17 64.39
CA ALA A 501 -9.26 1.88 63.78
C ALA A 501 -8.79 1.19 62.49
N HIS A 502 -8.72 -0.14 62.46
CA HIS A 502 -8.39 -0.89 61.26
C HIS A 502 -9.43 -0.71 60.16
N ASN A 503 -10.72 -0.73 60.52
CA ASN A 503 -11.80 -0.45 59.57
C ASN A 503 -11.72 0.98 59.01
N ALA A 504 -11.46 1.98 59.85
CA ALA A 504 -11.30 3.37 59.40
C ALA A 504 -10.13 3.54 58.42
N VAL A 505 -8.96 2.95 58.71
CA VAL A 505 -7.79 2.98 57.83
C VAL A 505 -8.06 2.22 56.53
N ALA A 506 -8.70 1.05 56.59
CA ALA A 506 -9.06 0.26 55.43
C ALA A 506 -10.04 1.00 54.51
N CYS A 507 -11.09 1.62 55.08
CA CYS A 507 -12.05 2.44 54.36
C CYS A 507 -11.37 3.67 53.73
N ALA A 508 -10.48 4.36 54.45
CA ALA A 508 -9.74 5.50 53.91
C ALA A 508 -8.83 5.10 52.75
N LEU A 509 -8.10 3.98 52.88
CA LEU A 509 -7.22 3.46 51.85
C LEU A 509 -8.01 3.01 50.62
N PHE A 510 -9.17 2.38 50.81
CA PHE A 510 -10.09 2.02 49.74
C PHE A 510 -10.67 3.26 49.03
N PHE A 511 -11.02 4.32 49.77
CA PHE A 511 -11.46 5.58 49.18
C PHE A 511 -10.39 6.21 48.28
N PHE A 512 -9.13 6.26 48.74
CA PHE A 512 -8.01 6.72 47.92
C PHE A 512 -7.76 5.82 46.71
N PHE A 513 -7.90 4.49 46.88
CA PHE A 513 -7.81 3.53 45.79
C PHE A 513 -8.86 3.81 44.70
N CYS A 514 -10.14 4.04 45.07
CA CYS A 514 -11.19 4.36 44.11
C CYS A 514 -10.85 5.63 43.31
N ILE A 515 -10.41 6.71 43.98
CA ILE A 515 -10.06 7.96 43.29
C ILE A 515 -8.89 7.75 42.32
N ILE A 516 -7.79 7.18 42.81
CA ILE A 516 -6.55 7.10 42.03
C ILE A 516 -6.65 6.02 40.94
N MET A 517 -7.01 4.80 41.32
CA MET A 517 -6.94 3.65 40.42
C MET A 517 -8.14 3.58 39.48
N THR A 518 -9.35 3.81 39.98
CA THR A 518 -10.56 3.55 39.20
C THR A 518 -11.11 4.79 38.49
N ILE A 519 -10.93 5.98 39.06
CA ILE A 519 -11.39 7.22 38.42
C ILE A 519 -10.26 7.84 37.60
N LEU A 520 -9.14 8.20 38.23
CA LEU A 520 -8.08 8.94 37.54
C LEU A 520 -7.36 8.07 36.50
N LEU A 521 -6.85 6.91 36.91
CA LEU A 521 -6.06 6.06 36.02
C LEU A 521 -6.89 5.40 34.91
N MET A 522 -8.13 4.96 35.20
CA MET A 522 -8.99 4.39 34.16
C MET A 522 -9.39 5.45 33.12
N ASN A 523 -9.79 6.65 33.55
CA ASN A 523 -10.16 7.71 32.61
C ASN A 523 -8.96 8.23 31.81
N LEU A 524 -7.75 8.23 32.40
CA LEU A 524 -6.52 8.52 31.67
C LEU A 524 -6.26 7.47 30.58
N LEU A 525 -6.43 6.18 30.89
CA LEU A 525 -6.25 5.09 29.92
C LEU A 525 -7.25 5.20 28.77
N VAL A 526 -8.52 5.48 29.07
CA VAL A 526 -9.55 5.73 28.05
C VAL A 526 -9.17 6.94 27.20
N GLY A 527 -8.68 8.03 27.81
CA GLY A 527 -8.21 9.22 27.10
C GLY A 527 -7.09 8.92 26.10
N LEU A 528 -6.06 8.18 26.53
CA LEU A 528 -4.96 7.74 25.67
C LEU A 528 -5.45 6.85 24.52
N ALA A 529 -6.35 5.90 24.82
CA ALA A 529 -6.91 5.03 23.79
C ALA A 529 -7.74 5.81 22.76
N VAL A 530 -8.50 6.83 23.19
CA VAL A 530 -9.28 7.70 22.29
C VAL A 530 -8.36 8.50 21.38
N ASP A 531 -7.25 9.02 21.90
CA ASP A 531 -6.28 9.77 21.09
C ASP A 531 -5.57 8.88 20.06
N ASP A 532 -5.20 7.65 20.44
CA ASP A 532 -4.65 6.66 19.50
C ASP A 532 -5.66 6.28 18.41
N ILE A 533 -6.94 6.10 18.79
CA ILE A 533 -8.03 5.82 17.84
C ILE A 533 -8.14 6.92 16.80
N LYS A 534 -8.13 8.19 17.23
CA LYS A 534 -8.18 9.35 16.32
C LYS A 534 -6.97 9.37 15.39
N GLY A 535 -5.77 9.19 15.93
CA GLY A 535 -4.54 9.19 15.14
C GLY A 535 -4.51 8.10 14.06
N VAL A 536 -5.07 6.92 14.34
CA VAL A 536 -5.20 5.84 13.34
C VAL A 536 -6.32 6.14 12.32
N GLN A 537 -7.42 6.77 12.75
CA GLN A 537 -8.52 7.16 11.87
C GLN A 537 -8.13 8.24 10.85
N GLU A 538 -7.33 9.24 11.25
CA GLU A 538 -6.81 10.26 10.34
C GLU A 538 -5.97 9.66 9.20
N LYS A 539 -5.23 8.59 9.49
CA LYS A 539 -4.40 7.86 8.51
C LYS A 539 -5.10 6.61 7.94
N ALA A 540 -6.40 6.44 8.17
CA ALA A 540 -7.12 5.20 7.90
C ALA A 540 -7.07 4.79 6.43
N GLU A 541 -7.32 5.73 5.53
CA GLU A 541 -7.36 5.45 4.09
C GLU A 541 -6.00 4.99 3.59
N LEU A 542 -4.94 5.73 3.93
CA LEU A 542 -3.57 5.36 3.60
C LEU A 542 -3.22 3.98 4.15
N LYS A 543 -3.52 3.73 5.44
CA LYS A 543 -3.21 2.46 6.12
C LYS A 543 -3.97 1.29 5.50
N ARG A 544 -5.23 1.51 5.08
CA ARG A 544 -6.04 0.52 4.35
C ARG A 544 -5.44 0.18 2.99
N LEU A 545 -5.05 1.19 2.21
CA LEU A 545 -4.45 0.98 0.90
C LEU A 545 -3.08 0.30 1.00
N ALA A 546 -2.23 0.74 1.93
CA ALA A 546 -0.93 0.13 2.20
C ALA A 546 -1.09 -1.35 2.61
N MET A 547 -2.08 -1.66 3.46
CA MET A 547 -2.40 -3.03 3.85
C MET A 547 -2.89 -3.87 2.67
N GLN A 548 -3.67 -3.30 1.76
CA GLN A 548 -4.11 -3.99 0.54
C GLN A 548 -2.92 -4.27 -0.40
N VAL A 549 -2.01 -3.31 -0.56
CA VAL A 549 -0.74 -3.49 -1.28
C VAL A 549 0.05 -4.63 -0.65
N ASP A 550 0.23 -4.62 0.67
CA ASP A 550 0.98 -5.65 1.38
C ASP A 550 0.34 -7.02 1.25
N LEU A 551 -0.99 -7.12 1.36
CA LEU A 551 -1.70 -8.37 1.17
C LEU A 551 -1.50 -8.93 -0.25
N VAL A 552 -1.71 -8.10 -1.27
CA VAL A 552 -1.62 -8.53 -2.67
C VAL A 552 -0.19 -8.98 -3.00
N LEU A 553 0.81 -8.17 -2.64
CA LEU A 553 2.21 -8.48 -2.94
C LEU A 553 2.76 -9.66 -2.12
N GLN A 554 2.31 -9.85 -0.88
CA GLN A 554 2.67 -11.03 -0.09
C GLN A 554 2.08 -12.32 -0.66
N ILE A 555 0.85 -12.28 -1.18
CA ILE A 555 0.24 -13.42 -1.87
C ILE A 555 1.00 -13.72 -3.17
N GLU A 556 1.38 -12.68 -3.90
CA GLU A 556 2.20 -12.84 -5.10
C GLU A 556 3.57 -13.47 -4.77
N ALA A 557 4.16 -13.08 -3.63
CA ALA A 557 5.40 -13.64 -3.11
C ALA A 557 5.28 -15.12 -2.76
N SER A 558 4.22 -15.52 -2.06
CA SER A 558 4.04 -16.90 -1.61
C SER A 558 3.73 -17.87 -2.75
N ILE A 559 3.15 -17.37 -3.85
CA ILE A 559 2.73 -18.19 -5.01
C ILE A 559 3.70 -18.02 -6.19
N HIS A 560 4.82 -17.32 -6.03
CA HIS A 560 5.75 -16.98 -7.10
C HIS A 560 6.17 -18.20 -7.96
N ILE A 561 6.43 -19.35 -7.33
CA ILE A 561 6.83 -20.60 -8.02
C ILE A 561 5.72 -21.12 -8.95
N PHE A 562 4.45 -20.94 -8.58
CA PHE A 562 3.32 -21.33 -9.42
C PHE A 562 3.06 -20.29 -10.52
N ILE A 563 3.18 -19.00 -10.21
CA ILE A 563 2.97 -17.91 -11.19
C ILE A 563 4.02 -17.97 -12.31
N THR A 564 5.29 -18.15 -11.95
CA THR A 564 6.40 -18.30 -12.92
C THR A 564 6.23 -19.50 -13.85
N ARG A 565 5.61 -20.59 -13.37
CA ARG A 565 5.29 -21.77 -14.18
C ARG A 565 4.06 -21.56 -15.06
N MET A 566 3.07 -20.82 -14.59
CA MET A 566 1.80 -20.67 -15.31
C MET A 566 1.81 -19.59 -16.41
N LYS A 567 2.75 -18.62 -16.41
CA LYS A 567 3.06 -17.56 -17.42
C LYS A 567 1.89 -16.79 -18.08
N LYS A 568 0.62 -17.12 -17.79
CA LYS A 568 -0.62 -16.53 -18.32
C LYS A 568 -1.22 -15.45 -17.39
N TYR A 569 -0.59 -15.23 -16.25
CA TYR A 569 -1.09 -14.38 -15.17
C TYR A 569 -0.73 -12.90 -15.31
N PRO A 570 0.54 -12.53 -15.64
CA PRO A 570 0.91 -11.12 -15.72
C PRO A 570 0.42 -10.53 -17.05
N THR A 571 -0.19 -9.35 -16.95
CA THR A 571 -0.62 -8.55 -18.11
C THR A 571 -0.24 -7.11 -17.87
N ASN A 572 0.29 -6.45 -18.89
CA ASN A 572 0.63 -5.03 -18.79
C ASN A 572 -0.58 -4.13 -19.04
N ARG A 573 -1.63 -4.58 -19.73
CA ARG A 573 -2.82 -3.76 -20.02
C ARG A 573 -4.11 -4.38 -19.48
N TYR A 574 -4.99 -3.55 -18.94
CA TYR A 574 -6.30 -3.96 -18.43
C TYR A 574 -7.38 -2.94 -18.78
N ALA A 575 -8.46 -3.39 -19.42
CA ALA A 575 -9.58 -2.52 -19.77
C ALA A 575 -10.82 -2.85 -18.92
N THR A 576 -11.49 -1.82 -18.43
CA THR A 576 -12.76 -1.92 -17.71
C THR A 576 -13.88 -1.22 -18.47
N PHE A 577 -15.08 -1.79 -18.40
CA PHE A 577 -16.31 -1.25 -18.99
C PHE A 577 -17.27 -0.90 -17.86
N PRO A 578 -17.41 0.38 -17.46
CA PRO A 578 -18.24 0.80 -16.33
C PRO A 578 -19.73 0.50 -16.55
N ALA A 579 -20.22 0.69 -17.78
CA ALA A 579 -21.64 0.53 -18.14
C ALA A 579 -22.02 -0.91 -18.58
N GLY A 580 -21.05 -1.83 -18.65
CA GLY A 580 -21.31 -3.20 -19.05
C GLY A 580 -22.13 -3.94 -17.99
N LYS A 581 -23.45 -3.99 -18.13
CA LYS A 581 -24.31 -4.99 -17.48
C LYS A 581 -23.83 -6.37 -17.91
N LEU A 582 -22.81 -6.92 -17.23
CA LEU A 582 -22.50 -8.33 -17.34
C LEU A 582 -23.78 -9.06 -16.90
N HIS A 583 -24.40 -9.74 -17.85
CA HIS A 583 -25.50 -10.66 -17.61
C HIS A 583 -24.98 -11.78 -16.70
N LYS A 584 -24.97 -11.57 -15.38
CA LYS A 584 -24.52 -12.54 -14.38
C LYS A 584 -25.52 -13.70 -14.40
N SER A 585 -25.19 -14.80 -15.08
CA SER A 585 -26.02 -16.01 -15.08
C SER A 585 -25.72 -16.89 -13.85
N GLY A 586 -26.77 -17.50 -13.27
CA GLY A 586 -26.67 -18.54 -12.25
C GLY A 586 -26.36 -18.08 -10.81
N LEU A 587 -25.48 -18.81 -10.12
CA LEU A 587 -25.15 -18.66 -8.69
C LEU A 587 -24.69 -17.25 -8.30
N ALA A 588 -24.09 -16.49 -9.22
CA ALA A 588 -23.68 -15.10 -8.99
C ALA A 588 -24.88 -14.13 -8.87
N ALA A 589 -25.96 -14.37 -9.61
CA ALA A 589 -27.23 -13.63 -9.46
C ALA A 589 -27.95 -14.02 -8.16
N TRP A 590 -27.90 -15.30 -7.79
CA TRP A 590 -28.45 -15.77 -6.53
C TRP A 590 -27.72 -15.17 -5.32
N TRP A 591 -26.38 -15.17 -5.31
CA TRP A 591 -25.59 -14.59 -4.21
C TRP A 591 -25.76 -13.07 -4.09
N THR A 592 -25.88 -12.35 -5.21
CA THR A 592 -26.15 -10.91 -5.19
C THR A 592 -27.56 -10.60 -4.70
N ASN A 593 -28.56 -11.42 -5.03
CA ASN A 593 -29.91 -11.29 -4.51
C ASN A 593 -30.03 -11.68 -3.02
N PHE A 594 -29.31 -12.71 -2.56
CA PHE A 594 -29.21 -13.07 -1.15
C PHE A 594 -28.60 -11.90 -0.34
N ARG A 595 -27.56 -11.27 -0.88
CA ARG A 595 -26.90 -10.10 -0.28
C ARG A 595 -27.83 -8.88 -0.21
N LYS A 596 -28.61 -8.61 -1.27
CA LYS A 596 -29.66 -7.58 -1.28
C LYS A 596 -30.76 -7.85 -0.24
N ARG A 597 -31.14 -9.12 -0.05
CA ARG A 597 -32.23 -9.52 0.84
C ARG A 597 -31.86 -9.41 2.33
N PHE A 598 -30.58 -9.49 2.67
CA PHE A 598 -30.07 -9.36 4.04
C PHE A 598 -29.41 -8.00 4.34
N GLY A 599 -29.55 -7.00 3.46
CA GLY A 599 -28.97 -5.67 3.70
C GLY A 599 -27.43 -5.65 3.77
N LEU A 600 -26.75 -6.72 3.34
CA LEU A 600 -25.29 -6.87 3.33
C LEU A 600 -24.66 -6.15 2.11
N ASN A 601 -25.23 -5.02 1.70
CA ASN A 601 -24.55 -4.06 0.83
C ASN A 601 -23.40 -3.46 1.62
N ALA A 602 -22.30 -4.19 1.65
CA ALA A 602 -21.04 -3.68 2.11
C ALA A 602 -20.53 -2.71 1.04
N SER A 603 -20.46 -1.45 1.44
CA SER A 603 -19.75 -0.28 0.93
C SER A 603 -18.30 -0.53 0.49
N SER A 604 -18.05 -1.09 -0.70
CA SER A 604 -16.68 -1.07 -1.30
C SER A 604 -16.67 -1.32 -2.79
N ASP A 605 -17.67 -2.02 -3.32
CA ASP A 605 -17.95 -1.89 -4.76
C ASP A 605 -18.68 -0.56 -4.96
N SER A 606 -19.66 -0.23 -4.11
CA SER A 606 -20.45 1.00 -4.25
C SER A 606 -19.75 2.30 -3.90
N ASP A 607 -18.74 2.35 -3.02
CA ASP A 607 -18.20 3.64 -2.58
C ASP A 607 -17.14 4.17 -3.54
N MET A 608 -16.35 3.28 -4.14
CA MET A 608 -15.38 3.64 -5.19
C MET A 608 -16.09 3.85 -6.53
N ASP A 609 -17.09 3.00 -6.85
CA ASP A 609 -17.92 3.21 -8.03
C ASP A 609 -18.83 4.45 -7.82
N MET A 610 -19.39 4.74 -6.63
CA MET A 610 -20.11 6.00 -6.35
C MET A 610 -19.21 7.22 -6.41
N GLN A 611 -17.97 7.15 -5.91
CA GLN A 611 -17.10 8.32 -5.89
C GLN A 611 -16.57 8.62 -7.30
N ILE A 612 -16.32 7.58 -8.11
CA ILE A 612 -16.05 7.71 -9.55
C ILE A 612 -17.31 8.18 -10.30
N GLU A 613 -18.49 7.67 -9.96
CA GLU A 613 -19.77 8.04 -10.58
C GLU A 613 -20.18 9.46 -10.20
N TYR A 614 -19.92 9.90 -8.98
CA TYR A 614 -20.11 11.28 -8.47
C TYR A 614 -19.09 12.25 -9.05
N GLU A 615 -17.80 11.89 -9.16
CA GLU A 615 -16.82 12.70 -9.89
C GLU A 615 -17.14 12.77 -11.39
N ASN A 616 -17.66 11.69 -11.98
CA ASN A 616 -18.13 11.68 -13.37
C ASN A 616 -19.39 12.54 -13.55
N GLU A 617 -20.31 12.51 -12.59
CA GLU A 617 -21.51 13.35 -12.58
C GLU A 617 -21.15 14.84 -12.45
N ILE A 618 -20.22 15.19 -11.54
CA ILE A 618 -19.70 16.55 -11.41
C ILE A 618 -18.96 16.99 -12.68
N THR A 619 -18.11 16.14 -13.26
CA THR A 619 -17.34 16.51 -14.45
C THR A 619 -18.20 16.60 -15.70
N THR A 620 -19.26 15.79 -15.82
CA THR A 620 -20.24 15.92 -16.90
C THR A 620 -21.10 17.16 -16.73
N GLU A 621 -21.54 17.48 -15.52
CA GLU A 621 -22.24 18.72 -15.21
C GLU A 621 -21.36 19.95 -15.53
N LEU A 622 -20.09 19.93 -15.12
CA LEU A 622 -19.12 21.00 -15.40
C LEU A 622 -18.85 21.13 -16.91
N ARG A 623 -18.73 20.01 -17.65
CA ARG A 623 -18.59 20.03 -19.11
C ARG A 623 -19.82 20.59 -19.80
N SER A 624 -21.01 20.22 -19.35
CA SER A 624 -22.26 20.71 -19.93
C SER A 624 -22.42 22.22 -19.74
N THR A 625 -22.09 22.73 -18.55
CA THR A 625 -22.07 24.17 -18.26
C THR A 625 -21.00 24.89 -19.08
N LEU A 626 -19.82 24.32 -19.21
CA LEU A 626 -18.74 24.90 -20.01
C LEU A 626 -19.09 24.93 -21.51
N LYS A 627 -19.72 23.88 -22.04
CA LYS A 627 -20.24 23.82 -23.42
C LYS A 627 -21.36 24.83 -23.65
N MET A 628 -22.25 25.00 -22.66
CA MET A 628 -23.29 26.03 -22.70
C MET A 628 -22.68 27.43 -22.70
N GLN A 629 -21.65 27.69 -21.90
CA GLN A 629 -20.93 28.97 -21.94
C GLN A 629 -20.19 29.19 -23.26
N PHE A 630 -19.60 28.15 -23.83
CA PHE A 630 -18.93 28.23 -25.14
C PHE A 630 -19.93 28.60 -26.26
N ASN A 631 -21.11 27.96 -26.27
CA ASN A 631 -22.17 28.29 -27.23
C ASN A 631 -22.72 29.71 -27.02
N GLN A 632 -22.80 30.19 -25.77
CA GLN A 632 -23.18 31.58 -25.48
C GLN A 632 -22.13 32.56 -26.00
N LEU A 633 -20.84 32.27 -25.83
CA LEU A 633 -19.74 33.06 -26.37
C LEU A 633 -19.78 33.09 -27.91
N GLU A 634 -20.03 31.96 -28.56
CA GLU A 634 -20.13 31.90 -30.02
C GLU A 634 -21.32 32.71 -30.56
N ASN A 635 -22.49 32.64 -29.89
CA ASN A 635 -23.64 33.49 -30.23
C ASN A 635 -23.35 34.98 -29.99
N LEU A 636 -22.63 35.34 -28.93
CA LEU A 636 -22.22 36.72 -28.68
C LEU A 636 -21.25 37.20 -29.77
N GLN A 637 -20.30 36.37 -30.18
CA GLN A 637 -19.38 36.65 -31.28
C GLN A 637 -20.15 36.95 -32.58
N GLN A 638 -21.09 36.07 -32.97
CA GLN A 638 -21.91 36.27 -34.16
C GLN A 638 -22.76 37.55 -34.09
N ASN A 639 -23.31 37.87 -32.92
CA ASN A 639 -24.08 39.10 -32.74
C ASN A 639 -23.20 40.36 -32.87
N ILE A 640 -21.96 40.31 -32.37
CA ILE A 640 -20.98 41.38 -32.54
C ILE A 640 -20.64 41.57 -34.02
N ASP A 641 -20.39 40.48 -34.75
CA ASP A 641 -20.08 40.53 -36.19
C ASP A 641 -21.24 41.16 -36.99
N VAL A 642 -22.48 40.78 -36.69
CA VAL A 642 -23.68 41.37 -37.32
C VAL A 642 -23.84 42.86 -36.95
N MET A 643 -23.53 43.25 -35.71
CA MET A 643 -23.56 44.67 -35.32
C MET A 643 -22.48 45.48 -36.04
N TYR A 644 -21.28 44.91 -36.19
CA TYR A 644 -20.19 45.52 -36.92
C TYR A 644 -20.56 45.73 -38.40
N GLU A 645 -21.16 44.71 -39.05
CA GLU A 645 -21.63 44.84 -40.43
C GLU A 645 -22.69 45.93 -40.59
N LYS A 646 -23.62 46.05 -39.63
CA LYS A 646 -24.62 47.13 -39.62
C LYS A 646 -23.97 48.50 -39.43
N GLN A 647 -22.94 48.62 -38.59
CA GLN A 647 -22.22 49.86 -38.38
C GLN A 647 -21.54 50.31 -39.68
N ILE A 648 -20.85 49.41 -40.39
CA ILE A 648 -20.23 49.72 -41.69
C ILE A 648 -21.29 50.20 -42.70
N ARG A 649 -22.45 49.53 -42.77
CA ARG A 649 -23.55 49.96 -43.66
C ARG A 649 -24.09 51.34 -43.29
N LEU A 650 -24.20 51.64 -42.00
CA LEU A 650 -24.67 52.93 -41.52
C LEU A 650 -23.66 54.04 -41.85
N GLU A 651 -22.36 53.80 -41.63
CA GLU A 651 -21.28 54.70 -41.98
C GLU A 651 -21.26 54.98 -43.49
N ALA A 652 -21.44 53.94 -44.33
CA ALA A 652 -21.55 54.09 -45.78
C ALA A 652 -22.79 54.91 -46.21
N LEU A 653 -23.93 54.73 -45.54
CA LEU A 653 -25.14 55.52 -45.79
C LEU A 653 -24.96 56.99 -45.38
N ILE A 654 -24.32 57.26 -44.25
CA ILE A 654 -23.99 58.61 -43.78
C ILE A 654 -23.04 59.29 -44.78
N LEU A 655 -22.03 58.57 -45.28
CA LEU A 655 -21.13 59.05 -46.33
C LEU A 655 -21.87 59.44 -47.60
N ASN A 656 -22.82 58.61 -48.05
CA ASN A 656 -23.64 58.90 -49.24
C ASN A 656 -24.56 60.11 -49.01
N LEU A 657 -25.22 60.22 -47.86
CA LEU A 657 -26.05 61.36 -47.49
C LEU A 657 -25.24 62.66 -47.37
N ALA A 658 -24.06 62.60 -46.76
CA ALA A 658 -23.14 63.73 -46.67
C ALA A 658 -22.69 64.22 -48.06
N LYS A 659 -22.51 63.29 -49.00
CA LYS A 659 -22.15 63.57 -50.39
C LYS A 659 -23.31 64.23 -51.17
N GLU A 660 -24.55 63.78 -50.95
CA GLU A 660 -25.75 64.40 -51.55
C GLU A 660 -26.02 65.82 -51.00
N LEU A 661 -25.75 66.06 -49.71
CA LEU A 661 -25.97 67.35 -49.05
C LEU A 661 -24.88 68.41 -49.30
N LYS A 662 -23.83 68.11 -50.09
CA LYS A 662 -22.67 69.01 -50.36
C LYS A 662 -22.03 69.60 -49.10
N ILE A 663 -22.01 68.86 -47.98
CA ILE A 663 -21.34 69.32 -46.76
C ILE A 663 -19.83 69.15 -46.95
N LYS A 664 -19.14 70.25 -47.27
CA LYS A 664 -17.67 70.30 -47.28
C LYS A 664 -17.15 70.31 -45.84
N ASN A 665 -16.99 69.12 -45.28
CA ASN A 665 -15.96 68.71 -44.31
C ASN A 665 -16.54 67.66 -43.35
N ILE A 666 -16.38 66.40 -43.70
CA ILE A 666 -16.22 65.34 -42.69
C ILE A 666 -15.02 64.51 -43.16
N ASN A 667 -13.86 64.78 -42.55
CA ASN A 667 -12.69 63.92 -42.60
C ASN A 667 -12.93 62.84 -41.54
N VAL A 668 -13.11 61.60 -41.96
CA VAL A 668 -12.86 60.43 -41.11
C VAL A 668 -11.88 59.57 -41.91
N GLU A 669 -10.75 59.32 -41.28
CA GLU A 669 -9.58 58.65 -41.83
C GLU A 669 -9.93 57.28 -42.43
N ASP A 670 -9.23 56.94 -43.51
CA ASP A 670 -9.23 55.63 -44.13
C ASP A 670 -9.03 54.53 -43.09
N VAL A 671 -9.93 53.55 -43.08
CA VAL A 671 -9.67 52.24 -42.46
C VAL A 671 -9.66 51.23 -43.59
N ASP A 672 -8.47 51.06 -44.20
CA ASP A 672 -8.09 49.83 -44.89
C ASP A 672 -7.92 48.73 -43.81
N HIS A 673 -8.81 47.73 -43.82
CA HIS A 673 -8.48 46.30 -43.73
C HIS A 673 -9.72 45.42 -43.89
#